data_AF-A0A2V7MKL0-F1
#
_entry.id   AF-A0A2V7MKL0-F1
#
_cell.length_a   1.000
_cell.length_b   1.000
_cell.length_c   1.000
_cell.angle_alpha   90.00
_cell.angle_beta   90.00
_cell.angle_gamma   90.00
#
_symmetry.space_group_name_H-M   'P 1'
#
loop_
_entity.id
_entity.type
_entity.pdbx_description
1 polymer ?
#
loop_
_entity_poly.entity_id
_entity_poly.type
_entity_poly.pdbx_seq_one_letter_code
_entity_poly.pdbx_strand_id
1 'polypeptide(L)'
;MPWRSRSAATCEAFGVDVIRNRWWLVSLAAYGSALAAQVRDTSPVLRAMHEELARSLQVLKAQPTPPYFLSYQITDLQTARVAGSFGAVTASGERHRRHLDVDLRVGDYRFDNTHAVRGGFPDFAGFFDFTGGVAQIPIEDDPVAIRAALWYQTDRKYKRAVERLTRVRANAAVKVAAEDSSPDLSREPPERYVEVPVRVAVDRHQWEQKIRKYTAPFARSADIYDARATFEATVETRWYVNSEGSEIQTSQPVYRLRIAAFAKAADGMELPRYESFFALTPDGLPDDRAVLQAVEQMMADLLALRRAPTIEPYTGPAILSGRASAVFFHEVFGHRIEGHRQKREQEGQTFKRKVNESILPAGFSVYSDPTLRRVGATDLAGFYQYDDEGVRARRVPVVERGILKTFLMSRSPIEGFARSNGHGRRQVGFTPVARQSNLIVEAVEPRTRAQLKQMLIEQLTRDHKPFGLFFDDIEGGFTITGRGFPNAFDVLPVMVYRVFPDGREELVRGVDFIGTPLTVFSRLAAADDHVEVFNGLCGAESGFVPVSAVSPGMLVSQVEVQKKPKSQERSPILAAPAGWGPGTAPAPGEAVSRAMRDELARSMAELRLDTLPKPYFIAYRVDEIERAEAAATLGSLLHSDGGRARRLTVELRVGDYAFDNTNFMGLPTGRSRLVSGFGGLVELPLDDDYGVIRRQLWLATDGAYKEAVEQLSQKRAALESRTRSDYVPDLSKEDVATVRDEASAPPVERSGGESLVRSLSAVFRAAPDLYSTSVEWTGGTVRTSYVNSEGTSFVRTSPWTALRVQASTQATDGMPLTDVVAEDGAVPADLPPRDELSGEVRQLVTRLERLRQARRAETYNGPVLFEGQAAAELVNQVLAPRLVASRRPVSDNPMFEGFATHFENPLLDQIGGRVLPKFLSVTDNPSSGTYRSRFLAGHQVDDDGVPARETKLVEHGILTTLLTTRVPVRGISRSTGSRRGDGPAVSNLLITTDSGLTDAELKQRLLRLAAERGKAYGIIVRRIANPDLGAVDDPMAFLAEMSAEASGATRLAVTLAVKLFPDGHEEPIRNADVSDFTTATFKQIVAASQSQTVYTAPFEGGHGRFFGAFSGFIGGLSEGFEPGPQYTATYVVPSILLDDVSLTRPSGEAPKLPVASPPWVKIRQTRSF
;
A
#
# COMPACT_ATOMS: atom_id res chain seq x y z
N MET A 1 -67.32 -17.23 -16.72
CA MET A 1 -68.40 -17.09 -17.73
C MET A 1 -67.76 -17.04 -19.12
N PRO A 2 -68.37 -17.68 -20.14
CA PRO A 2 -67.74 -18.74 -20.95
C PRO A 2 -67.44 -18.27 -22.40
N TRP A 3 -66.72 -18.98 -23.28
CA TRP A 3 -67.04 -20.23 -24.02
C TRP A 3 -65.78 -20.58 -24.87
N ARG A 4 -65.10 -21.74 -24.86
CA ARG A 4 -65.38 -23.14 -25.31
C ARG A 4 -65.89 -23.34 -26.75
N SER A 5 -65.08 -23.96 -27.62
CA SER A 5 -65.27 -25.30 -28.28
C SER A 5 -64.30 -25.43 -29.49
N ARG A 6 -63.42 -26.45 -29.57
CA ARG A 6 -63.55 -27.84 -30.14
C ARG A 6 -63.89 -27.82 -31.64
N SER A 7 -63.35 -28.62 -32.57
CA SER A 7 -62.67 -29.95 -32.60
C SER A 7 -62.13 -30.12 -34.05
N ALA A 8 -60.91 -30.61 -34.30
CA ALA A 8 -60.48 -32.01 -34.50
C ALA A 8 -61.06 -32.76 -35.71
N ALA A 9 -60.15 -33.40 -36.50
CA ALA A 9 -60.27 -34.59 -37.39
C ALA A 9 -59.57 -34.36 -38.76
N THR A 10 -58.83 -35.25 -39.45
CA THR A 10 -58.01 -36.48 -39.23
C THR A 10 -57.57 -36.98 -40.63
N CYS A 11 -56.53 -37.84 -40.68
CA CYS A 11 -56.07 -38.75 -41.77
C CYS A 11 -55.27 -38.15 -42.95
N GLU A 12 -53.99 -38.49 -43.19
CA GLU A 12 -53.38 -39.76 -43.68
C GLU A 12 -53.86 -40.11 -45.13
N ALA A 13 -53.04 -40.45 -46.15
CA ALA A 13 -51.70 -41.02 -46.24
C ALA A 13 -51.16 -41.08 -47.73
N PHE A 14 -49.86 -41.36 -47.91
CA PHE A 14 -49.10 -41.98 -49.05
C PHE A 14 -49.26 -41.44 -50.50
N GLY A 15 -48.26 -41.31 -51.39
CA GLY A 15 -46.82 -41.60 -51.42
C GLY A 15 -46.22 -41.35 -52.83
N VAL A 16 -44.91 -41.06 -52.89
CA VAL A 16 -43.86 -41.53 -53.86
C VAL A 16 -44.00 -41.22 -55.39
N ASP A 17 -43.20 -40.28 -55.94
CA ASP A 17 -41.92 -40.51 -56.68
C ASP A 17 -41.46 -39.33 -57.61
N VAL A 18 -40.23 -38.86 -57.34
CA VAL A 18 -39.10 -38.40 -58.21
C VAL A 18 -39.37 -37.60 -59.52
N ILE A 19 -38.76 -36.40 -59.62
CA ILE A 19 -37.69 -35.98 -60.59
C ILE A 19 -37.68 -34.45 -60.81
N ARG A 20 -36.46 -33.89 -60.65
CA ARG A 20 -35.86 -32.65 -61.25
C ARG A 20 -36.04 -31.27 -60.59
N ASN A 21 -34.90 -30.82 -60.05
CA ASN A 21 -34.28 -29.50 -60.22
C ASN A 21 -35.13 -28.25 -60.00
N ARG A 22 -35.01 -27.69 -58.78
CA ARG A 22 -34.82 -26.24 -58.54
C ARG A 22 -34.73 -25.96 -57.02
N TRP A 23 -33.57 -26.19 -56.43
CA TRP A 23 -33.25 -25.73 -55.07
C TRP A 23 -31.87 -25.07 -55.10
N TRP A 24 -31.82 -23.79 -55.50
CA TRP A 24 -30.62 -22.97 -55.37
C TRP A 24 -30.90 -21.50 -55.03
N LEU A 25 -32.08 -21.13 -54.51
CA LEU A 25 -32.38 -19.71 -54.24
C LEU A 25 -33.28 -19.37 -53.03
N VAL A 26 -33.60 -20.31 -52.11
CA VAL A 26 -34.46 -19.99 -50.94
C VAL A 26 -33.85 -20.33 -49.57
N SER A 27 -32.71 -21.01 -49.49
CA SER A 27 -32.06 -21.29 -48.20
C SER A 27 -31.12 -20.18 -47.68
N LEU A 28 -30.94 -19.08 -48.41
CA LEU A 28 -30.12 -17.94 -47.95
C LEU A 28 -30.86 -16.90 -47.10
N ALA A 29 -32.19 -16.97 -46.99
CA ALA A 29 -32.98 -15.97 -46.25
C ALA A 29 -33.42 -16.41 -44.85
N ALA A 30 -33.25 -17.68 -44.46
CA ALA A 30 -33.68 -18.20 -43.14
C ALA A 30 -32.51 -18.63 -42.23
N TYR A 31 -31.27 -18.69 -42.74
CA TYR A 31 -30.05 -18.83 -41.91
C TYR A 31 -29.37 -17.48 -41.62
N GLY A 32 -29.79 -16.41 -42.30
CA GLY A 32 -29.25 -15.04 -42.14
C GLY A 32 -29.89 -14.21 -41.04
N SER A 33 -30.89 -14.73 -40.33
CA SER A 33 -31.67 -13.97 -39.34
C SER A 33 -31.60 -14.51 -37.91
N ALA A 34 -30.80 -15.55 -37.65
CA ALA A 34 -30.51 -16.06 -36.30
C ALA A 34 -29.05 -15.80 -35.85
N LEU A 35 -28.20 -15.24 -36.72
CA LEU A 35 -26.82 -14.81 -36.40
C LEU A 35 -26.67 -13.28 -36.28
N ALA A 36 -27.76 -12.54 -36.43
CA ALA A 36 -27.80 -11.09 -36.35
C ALA A 36 -28.90 -10.62 -35.38
N ALA A 37 -28.89 -11.15 -34.15
CA ALA A 37 -29.68 -10.63 -33.03
C ALA A 37 -29.11 -11.10 -31.69
N GLN A 38 -27.82 -10.85 -31.47
CA GLN A 38 -27.34 -10.55 -30.13
C GLN A 38 -26.47 -9.30 -30.26
N VAL A 39 -27.14 -8.18 -30.48
CA VAL A 39 -26.60 -6.87 -30.06
C VAL A 39 -26.45 -7.00 -28.54
N ARG A 40 -25.30 -7.51 -28.09
CA ARG A 40 -24.93 -7.45 -26.67
C ARG A 40 -24.79 -5.96 -26.41
N ASP A 41 -25.73 -5.38 -25.65
CA ASP A 41 -25.65 -3.99 -25.23
C ASP A 41 -24.25 -3.73 -24.67
N THR A 42 -23.49 -2.85 -25.34
CA THR A 42 -22.17 -2.41 -24.87
C THR A 42 -22.32 -1.90 -23.45
N SER A 43 -21.49 -2.42 -22.52
CA SER A 43 -21.58 -2.04 -21.10
C SER A 43 -21.49 -0.52 -20.95
N PRO A 44 -22.17 0.08 -19.95
CA PRO A 44 -22.11 1.53 -19.73
C PRO A 44 -20.66 2.03 -19.57
N VAL A 45 -19.79 1.21 -18.98
CA VAL A 45 -18.34 1.48 -18.84
C VAL A 45 -17.66 1.57 -20.20
N LEU A 46 -17.80 0.57 -21.08
CA LEU A 46 -17.23 0.62 -22.45
C LEU A 46 -17.73 1.82 -23.25
N ARG A 47 -19.04 2.11 -23.15
CA ARG A 47 -19.64 3.27 -23.83
C ARG A 47 -19.01 4.58 -23.36
N ALA A 48 -18.88 4.76 -22.04
CA ALA A 48 -18.23 5.93 -21.45
C ALA A 48 -16.77 6.07 -21.88
N MET A 49 -16.02 4.97 -21.89
CA MET A 49 -14.63 4.93 -22.35
C MET A 49 -14.51 5.32 -23.83
N HIS A 50 -15.35 4.75 -24.70
CA HIS A 50 -15.34 5.04 -26.13
C HIS A 50 -15.69 6.51 -26.43
N GLU A 51 -16.75 7.03 -25.80
CA GLU A 51 -17.15 8.44 -25.94
C GLU A 51 -16.03 9.40 -25.52
N GLU A 52 -15.37 9.11 -24.40
CA GLU A 52 -14.32 9.98 -23.88
C GLU A 52 -13.01 9.87 -24.66
N LEU A 53 -12.70 8.68 -25.18
CA LEU A 53 -11.55 8.44 -26.06
C LEU A 53 -11.69 9.26 -27.35
N ALA A 54 -12.85 9.14 -28.00
CA ALA A 54 -13.15 9.87 -29.24
C ALA A 54 -13.10 11.39 -29.02
N ARG A 55 -13.67 11.87 -27.92
CA ARG A 55 -13.64 13.29 -27.55
C ARG A 55 -12.21 13.78 -27.29
N SER A 56 -11.43 13.04 -26.50
CA SER A 56 -10.06 13.40 -26.14
C SER A 56 -9.16 13.49 -27.37
N LEU A 57 -9.23 12.50 -28.27
CA LEU A 57 -8.48 12.52 -29.53
C LEU A 57 -8.89 13.72 -30.41
N GLN A 58 -10.18 14.00 -30.52
CA GLN A 58 -10.68 15.14 -31.31
C GLN A 58 -10.16 16.47 -30.78
N VAL A 59 -10.14 16.67 -29.46
CA VAL A 59 -9.66 17.91 -28.84
C VAL A 59 -8.14 18.02 -28.92
N LEU A 60 -7.42 16.95 -28.59
CA LEU A 60 -5.95 16.97 -28.54
C LEU A 60 -5.31 17.03 -29.94
N LYS A 61 -6.02 16.66 -31.00
CA LYS A 61 -5.57 16.80 -32.39
C LYS A 61 -5.20 18.23 -32.77
N ALA A 62 -5.81 19.23 -32.13
CA ALA A 62 -5.54 20.65 -32.39
C ALA A 62 -4.28 21.17 -31.65
N GLN A 63 -3.66 20.37 -30.79
CA GLN A 63 -2.49 20.79 -30.03
C GLN A 63 -1.20 20.71 -30.87
N PRO A 64 -0.15 21.48 -30.52
CA PRO A 64 1.12 21.47 -31.27
C PRO A 64 1.82 20.10 -31.32
N THR A 65 1.56 19.24 -30.34
CA THR A 65 2.13 17.89 -30.27
C THR A 65 1.01 16.91 -29.99
N PRO A 66 0.18 16.58 -31.00
CA PRO A 66 -0.99 15.74 -30.79
C PRO A 66 -0.56 14.31 -30.40
N PRO A 67 -1.35 13.60 -29.58
CA PRO A 67 -1.10 12.20 -29.31
C PRO A 67 -1.34 11.38 -30.58
N TYR A 68 -0.44 10.45 -30.85
CA TYR A 68 -0.58 9.50 -31.96
C TYR A 68 -1.19 8.16 -31.51
N PHE A 69 -1.16 7.89 -30.19
CA PHE A 69 -1.75 6.73 -29.55
C PHE A 69 -2.35 7.10 -28.18
N LEU A 70 -3.53 6.56 -27.88
CA LEU A 70 -4.21 6.68 -26.60
C LEU A 70 -4.98 5.40 -26.30
N SER A 71 -4.81 4.83 -25.11
CA SER A 71 -5.65 3.73 -24.61
C SER A 71 -6.11 3.96 -23.18
N TYR A 72 -7.28 3.43 -22.88
CA TYR A 72 -7.85 3.37 -21.55
C TYR A 72 -8.03 1.91 -21.14
N GLN A 73 -7.61 1.58 -19.92
CA GLN A 73 -7.95 0.32 -19.27
C GLN A 73 -8.61 0.61 -17.93
N ILE A 74 -9.80 0.06 -17.73
CA ILE A 74 -10.47 0.03 -16.43
C ILE A 74 -10.41 -1.40 -15.90
N THR A 75 -9.89 -1.58 -14.69
CA THR A 75 -9.82 -2.87 -14.00
C THR A 75 -10.68 -2.83 -12.74
N ASP A 76 -11.71 -3.66 -12.68
CA ASP A 76 -12.61 -3.86 -11.54
C ASP A 76 -12.24 -5.15 -10.82
N LEU A 77 -11.90 -5.01 -9.54
CA LEU A 77 -11.45 -6.10 -8.68
C LEU A 77 -12.47 -6.28 -7.56
N GLN A 78 -13.13 -7.44 -7.56
CA GLN A 78 -13.96 -7.91 -6.45
C GLN A 78 -13.23 -9.05 -5.78
N THR A 79 -12.92 -8.91 -4.49
CA THR A 79 -12.13 -9.89 -3.74
C THR A 79 -12.87 -10.29 -2.47
N ALA A 80 -12.97 -11.59 -2.22
CA ALA A 80 -13.32 -12.18 -0.92
C ALA A 80 -12.09 -12.89 -0.35
N ARG A 81 -11.74 -12.59 0.90
CA ARG A 81 -10.55 -13.14 1.55
C ARG A 81 -10.87 -13.65 2.95
N VAL A 82 -10.34 -14.82 3.28
CA VAL A 82 -10.36 -15.41 4.62
C VAL A 82 -8.96 -15.89 4.96
N ALA A 83 -8.45 -15.50 6.12
CA ALA A 83 -7.17 -15.95 6.64
C ALA A 83 -7.31 -16.46 8.08
N GLY A 84 -6.45 -17.40 8.45
CA GLY A 84 -6.44 -17.94 9.79
C GLY A 84 -5.13 -18.64 10.13
N SER A 85 -5.00 -18.97 11.40
CA SER A 85 -3.80 -19.53 12.02
C SER A 85 -4.20 -20.38 13.22
N PHE A 86 -3.58 -21.54 13.38
CA PHE A 86 -3.75 -22.47 14.51
C PHE A 86 -5.22 -22.76 14.92
N GLY A 87 -6.16 -22.78 13.97
CA GLY A 87 -7.57 -23.06 14.25
C GLY A 87 -8.45 -21.84 14.47
N ALA A 88 -7.90 -20.62 14.37
CA ALA A 88 -8.62 -19.37 14.54
C ALA A 88 -8.57 -18.50 13.27
N VAL A 89 -9.65 -17.76 13.02
CA VAL A 89 -9.71 -16.77 11.94
C VAL A 89 -8.99 -15.49 12.38
N THR A 90 -8.06 -15.02 11.54
CA THR A 90 -7.29 -13.80 11.77
C THR A 90 -7.74 -12.65 10.88
N ALA A 91 -8.33 -12.94 9.72
CA ALA A 91 -8.94 -11.93 8.86
C ALA A 91 -10.09 -12.53 8.04
N SER A 92 -11.15 -11.76 7.81
CA SER A 92 -12.27 -12.16 6.95
C SER A 92 -12.96 -10.91 6.42
N GLY A 93 -12.99 -10.73 5.10
CA GLY A 93 -13.51 -9.51 4.50
C GLY A 93 -13.71 -9.58 2.99
N GLU A 94 -14.40 -8.58 2.47
CA GLU A 94 -14.65 -8.37 1.05
C GLU A 94 -14.24 -6.96 0.66
N ARG A 95 -13.74 -6.81 -0.56
CA ARG A 95 -13.28 -5.52 -1.09
C ARG A 95 -13.67 -5.40 -2.55
N HIS A 96 -14.15 -4.23 -2.94
CA HIS A 96 -14.50 -3.90 -4.33
C HIS A 96 -13.84 -2.59 -4.72
N ARG A 97 -12.88 -2.64 -5.63
CA ARG A 97 -12.19 -1.45 -6.14
C ARG A 97 -12.15 -1.43 -7.64
N ARG A 98 -12.20 -0.23 -8.20
CA ARG A 98 -12.05 0.01 -9.63
C ARG A 98 -10.96 1.02 -9.91
N HIS A 99 -10.13 0.69 -10.87
CA HIS A 99 -8.89 1.36 -11.17
C HIS A 99 -8.83 1.77 -12.64
N LEU A 100 -8.26 2.93 -12.94
CA LEU A 100 -8.05 3.44 -14.29
C LEU A 100 -6.56 3.57 -14.62
N ASP A 101 -6.19 3.02 -15.77
CA ASP A 101 -4.92 3.25 -16.42
C ASP A 101 -5.10 3.95 -17.77
N VAL A 102 -4.20 4.90 -18.05
CA VAL A 102 -4.18 5.68 -19.29
C VAL A 102 -2.77 5.61 -19.88
N ASP A 103 -2.63 5.00 -21.07
CA ASP A 103 -1.42 5.07 -21.89
C ASP A 103 -1.64 6.13 -22.97
N LEU A 104 -0.86 7.20 -22.94
CA LEU A 104 -0.93 8.30 -23.88
C LEU A 104 0.46 8.59 -24.43
N ARG A 105 0.58 8.56 -25.77
CA ARG A 105 1.86 8.73 -26.45
C ARG A 105 1.84 9.87 -27.46
N VAL A 106 2.86 10.71 -27.41
CA VAL A 106 3.10 11.86 -28.29
C VAL A 106 4.45 11.71 -29.00
N GLY A 107 4.55 12.16 -30.24
CA GLY A 107 5.67 11.84 -31.13
C GLY A 107 5.17 10.96 -32.27
N ASP A 108 5.85 9.85 -32.51
CA ASP A 108 5.41 8.82 -33.46
C ASP A 108 5.83 7.42 -32.99
N TYR A 109 5.40 6.39 -33.71
CA TYR A 109 5.70 4.99 -33.37
C TYR A 109 7.21 4.70 -33.25
N ARG A 110 8.07 5.43 -33.99
CA ARG A 110 9.52 5.21 -33.98
C ARG A 110 10.17 5.85 -32.76
N PHE A 111 9.72 7.05 -32.37
CA PHE A 111 10.31 7.81 -31.29
C PHE A 111 9.24 8.64 -30.55
N ASP A 112 9.00 8.31 -29.28
CA ASP A 112 7.96 8.97 -28.46
C ASP A 112 8.43 9.28 -27.03
N ASN A 113 7.50 9.75 -26.19
CA ASN A 113 7.76 10.09 -24.78
C ASN A 113 8.16 8.89 -23.90
N THR A 114 7.98 7.66 -24.36
CA THR A 114 8.39 6.44 -23.65
C THR A 114 9.84 6.05 -23.93
N HIS A 115 10.52 6.74 -24.84
CA HIS A 115 11.93 6.50 -25.15
C HIS A 115 12.81 6.58 -23.88
N ALA A 116 13.77 5.68 -23.78
CA ALA A 116 14.64 5.58 -22.61
C ALA A 116 15.55 6.83 -22.50
N VAL A 117 15.63 7.42 -21.29
CA VAL A 117 16.61 8.47 -20.99
C VAL A 117 17.90 7.82 -20.54
N ARG A 118 19.00 8.12 -21.24
CA ARG A 118 20.31 7.48 -21.04
C ARG A 118 21.23 8.34 -20.19
N GLY A 119 21.88 7.73 -19.20
CA GLY A 119 22.89 8.35 -18.32
C GLY A 119 22.37 9.51 -17.46
N GLY A 120 21.09 9.51 -17.11
CA GLY A 120 20.53 10.37 -16.05
C GLY A 120 20.34 9.58 -14.76
N PHE A 121 20.13 10.27 -13.64
CA PHE A 121 19.59 9.65 -12.43
C PHE A 121 18.26 8.92 -12.77
N PRO A 122 17.90 7.83 -12.07
CA PRO A 122 16.58 7.21 -12.20
C PRO A 122 15.51 8.30 -12.17
N ASP A 123 14.52 8.21 -13.06
CA ASP A 123 13.44 9.18 -13.08
C ASP A 123 12.66 9.06 -11.76
N PHE A 124 13.06 9.84 -10.75
CA PHE A 124 12.44 9.80 -9.43
C PHE A 124 10.95 10.10 -9.54
N ALA A 125 10.53 10.97 -10.48
CA ALA A 125 9.11 11.20 -10.77
C ALA A 125 8.43 9.96 -11.38
N GLY A 126 9.15 9.16 -12.17
CA GLY A 126 8.69 7.84 -12.64
C GLY A 126 8.67 6.75 -11.55
N PHE A 127 9.57 6.84 -10.58
CA PHE A 127 9.58 6.02 -9.36
C PHE A 127 8.44 6.42 -8.40
N PHE A 128 8.08 7.70 -8.36
CA PHE A 128 6.89 8.17 -7.65
C PHE A 128 5.61 7.90 -8.42
N ASP A 129 5.60 7.81 -9.75
CA ASP A 129 4.48 7.21 -10.51
C ASP A 129 4.38 5.68 -10.26
N PHE A 130 5.44 5.03 -9.77
CA PHE A 130 5.44 3.65 -9.27
C PHE A 130 4.79 3.52 -7.87
N THR A 131 4.72 4.59 -7.08
CA THR A 131 3.98 4.65 -5.79
C THR A 131 2.72 5.54 -5.85
N GLY A 132 2.50 6.26 -6.94
CA GLY A 132 1.71 7.50 -7.00
C GLY A 132 0.38 7.32 -7.68
N GLY A 133 -0.50 6.59 -7.00
CA GLY A 133 -1.95 6.66 -7.16
C GLY A 133 -2.47 6.07 -8.46
N VAL A 134 -2.75 4.77 -8.43
CA VAL A 134 -3.75 4.20 -9.35
C VAL A 134 -5.00 5.08 -9.27
N ALA A 135 -5.40 5.70 -10.37
CA ALA A 135 -6.57 6.57 -10.37
C ALA A 135 -7.79 5.73 -10.00
N GLN A 136 -8.30 5.91 -8.77
CA GLN A 136 -9.55 5.30 -8.36
C GLN A 136 -10.67 5.95 -9.16
N ILE A 137 -11.59 5.11 -9.65
CA ILE A 137 -12.76 5.56 -10.38
C ILE A 137 -14.01 4.92 -9.78
N PRO A 138 -15.21 5.43 -10.10
CA PRO A 138 -16.41 4.91 -9.48
C PRO A 138 -16.67 3.42 -9.78
N ILE A 139 -16.99 2.66 -8.73
CA ILE A 139 -17.44 1.27 -8.81
C ILE A 139 -18.88 1.16 -9.36
N GLU A 140 -19.64 2.25 -9.29
CA GLU A 140 -20.95 2.38 -9.92
C GLU A 140 -20.82 2.85 -11.36
N ASP A 141 -21.68 2.33 -12.25
CA ASP A 141 -21.62 2.55 -13.69
C ASP A 141 -22.21 3.91 -14.13
N ASP A 142 -21.90 4.98 -13.39
CA ASP A 142 -22.31 6.35 -13.74
C ASP A 142 -21.43 6.91 -14.87
N PRO A 143 -21.98 7.18 -16.06
CA PRO A 143 -21.19 7.61 -17.21
C PRO A 143 -20.57 9.01 -17.05
N VAL A 144 -21.19 9.91 -16.26
CA VAL A 144 -20.64 11.25 -16.05
C VAL A 144 -19.39 11.17 -15.18
N ALA A 145 -19.47 10.42 -14.07
CA ALA A 145 -18.36 10.28 -13.13
C ALA A 145 -17.19 9.50 -13.74
N ILE A 146 -17.46 8.43 -14.50
CA ILE A 146 -16.41 7.68 -15.23
C ILE A 146 -15.72 8.58 -16.26
N ARG A 147 -16.47 9.32 -17.07
CA ARG A 147 -15.90 10.22 -18.08
C ARG A 147 -15.14 11.39 -17.46
N ALA A 148 -15.52 11.85 -16.26
CA ALA A 148 -14.76 12.83 -15.50
C ALA A 148 -13.36 12.36 -15.13
N ALA A 149 -13.26 11.16 -14.57
CA ALA A 149 -11.97 10.56 -14.25
C ALA A 149 -11.12 10.37 -15.51
N LEU A 150 -11.70 9.82 -16.58
CA LEU A 150 -11.01 9.61 -17.86
C LEU A 150 -10.47 10.93 -18.45
N TRP A 151 -11.29 11.97 -18.51
CA TRP A 151 -10.89 13.28 -19.02
C TRP A 151 -9.71 13.87 -18.24
N TYR A 152 -9.83 13.95 -16.91
CA TYR A 152 -8.82 14.59 -16.09
C TYR A 152 -7.49 13.84 -16.12
N GLN A 153 -7.52 12.50 -16.04
CA GLN A 153 -6.31 11.69 -16.14
C GLN A 153 -5.68 11.77 -17.53
N THR A 154 -6.49 11.86 -18.59
CA THR A 154 -5.98 12.07 -19.96
C THR A 154 -5.25 13.40 -20.09
N ASP A 155 -5.79 14.50 -19.54
CA ASP A 155 -5.15 15.81 -19.57
C ASP A 155 -3.81 15.81 -18.82
N ARG A 156 -3.75 15.21 -17.62
CA ARG A 156 -2.50 15.05 -16.85
C ARG A 156 -1.47 14.24 -17.62
N LYS A 157 -1.85 13.08 -18.17
CA LYS A 157 -0.94 12.21 -18.93
C LYS A 157 -0.47 12.90 -20.21
N TYR A 158 -1.31 13.67 -20.89
CA TYR A 158 -0.92 14.47 -22.07
C TYR A 158 0.17 15.49 -21.74
N LYS A 159 -0.04 16.31 -20.71
CA LYS A 159 0.94 17.33 -20.30
C LYS A 159 2.29 16.72 -19.93
N ARG A 160 2.28 15.63 -19.14
CA ARG A 160 3.48 14.86 -18.79
C ARG A 160 4.15 14.26 -20.02
N ALA A 161 3.39 13.70 -20.96
CA ALA A 161 3.92 13.10 -22.17
C ALA A 161 4.64 14.14 -23.05
N VAL A 162 4.11 15.35 -23.19
CA VAL A 162 4.75 16.45 -23.95
C VAL A 162 6.06 16.91 -23.28
N GLU A 163 6.06 17.10 -21.96
CA GLU A 163 7.27 17.44 -21.21
C GLU A 163 8.33 16.36 -21.36
N ARG A 164 7.92 15.10 -21.17
CA ARG A 164 8.78 13.94 -21.29
C ARG A 164 9.35 13.79 -22.71
N LEU A 165 8.54 13.99 -23.76
CA LEU A 165 9.01 13.98 -25.15
C LEU A 165 10.13 15.00 -25.38
N THR A 166 10.01 16.18 -24.78
CA THR A 166 11.04 17.23 -24.86
C THR A 166 12.34 16.78 -24.19
N ARG A 167 12.23 16.17 -23.00
CA ARG A 167 13.37 15.64 -22.24
C ARG A 167 14.08 14.50 -22.98
N VAL A 168 13.34 13.55 -23.56
CA VAL A 168 13.92 12.43 -24.31
C VAL A 168 14.58 12.90 -25.61
N ARG A 169 14.02 13.89 -26.32
CA ARG A 169 14.64 14.48 -27.52
C ARG A 169 15.97 15.16 -27.18
N ALA A 170 15.98 15.97 -26.12
CA ALA A 170 17.21 16.62 -25.64
C ALA A 170 18.27 15.60 -25.22
N ASN A 171 17.87 14.56 -24.47
CA ASN A 171 18.77 13.49 -24.07
C ASN A 171 19.34 12.72 -25.28
N ALA A 172 18.48 12.35 -26.24
CA ALA A 172 18.92 11.65 -27.45
C ALA A 172 19.90 12.48 -28.29
N ALA A 173 19.74 13.80 -28.36
CA ALA A 173 20.60 14.69 -29.12
C ALA A 173 22.02 14.86 -28.53
N VAL A 174 22.18 14.69 -27.21
CA VAL A 174 23.47 14.91 -26.50
C VAL A 174 24.17 13.60 -26.09
N LYS A 175 23.53 12.45 -26.30
CA LYS A 175 24.09 11.13 -25.98
C LYS A 175 24.56 10.44 -27.26
N VAL A 176 25.50 9.51 -27.13
CA VAL A 176 25.95 8.64 -28.24
C VAL A 176 24.75 7.92 -28.86
N ALA A 177 24.76 7.56 -30.14
CA ALA A 177 23.68 6.79 -30.75
C ALA A 177 23.36 5.50 -29.95
N ALA A 178 22.09 5.15 -29.82
CA ALA A 178 21.68 3.92 -29.13
C ALA A 178 22.08 2.69 -29.94
N GLU A 179 22.49 1.62 -29.27
CA GLU A 179 22.83 0.35 -29.93
C GLU A 179 21.58 -0.30 -30.58
N ASP A 180 20.42 -0.17 -29.93
CA ASP A 180 19.14 -0.62 -30.48
C ASP A 180 18.35 0.59 -31.01
N SER A 181 18.01 0.57 -32.30
CA SER A 181 17.29 1.66 -32.99
C SER A 181 15.82 1.32 -33.25
N SER A 182 15.30 0.28 -32.59
CA SER A 182 13.93 -0.18 -32.79
C SER A 182 12.90 0.85 -32.33
N PRO A 183 11.72 0.89 -32.99
CA PRO A 183 10.62 1.76 -32.61
C PRO A 183 10.24 1.67 -31.12
N ASP A 184 9.62 2.71 -30.59
CA ASP A 184 9.12 2.73 -29.21
C ASP A 184 7.77 2.02 -29.04
N LEU A 185 6.97 1.98 -30.11
CA LEU A 185 5.70 1.25 -30.16
C LEU A 185 5.51 0.50 -31.49
N SER A 186 5.00 -0.73 -31.45
CA SER A 186 4.53 -1.48 -32.63
C SER A 186 3.06 -1.17 -32.94
N ARG A 187 2.67 -1.30 -34.22
CA ARG A 187 1.26 -1.32 -34.63
C ARG A 187 0.74 -2.75 -34.62
N GLU A 188 -0.40 -2.97 -33.99
CA GLU A 188 -1.06 -4.27 -33.93
C GLU A 188 -2.49 -4.19 -34.51
N PRO A 189 -3.05 -5.30 -35.04
CA PRO A 189 -4.43 -5.33 -35.50
C PRO A 189 -5.40 -5.02 -34.36
N PRO A 190 -6.46 -4.22 -34.59
CA PRO A 190 -7.46 -3.98 -33.57
C PRO A 190 -8.27 -5.24 -33.27
N GLU A 191 -8.54 -5.47 -31.99
CA GLU A 191 -9.27 -6.64 -31.50
C GLU A 191 -10.63 -6.21 -30.91
N ARG A 192 -11.67 -7.00 -31.14
CA ARG A 192 -13.00 -6.78 -30.56
C ARG A 192 -13.49 -8.03 -29.86
N TYR A 193 -13.63 -7.95 -28.55
CA TYR A 193 -14.04 -9.07 -27.72
C TYR A 193 -14.84 -8.60 -26.50
N VAL A 194 -16.02 -9.15 -26.26
CA VAL A 194 -16.82 -8.81 -25.08
C VAL A 194 -17.43 -10.08 -24.49
N GLU A 195 -17.06 -10.41 -23.26
CA GLU A 195 -17.68 -11.48 -22.47
C GLU A 195 -18.51 -10.95 -21.30
N VAL A 196 -19.41 -11.79 -20.80
CA VAL A 196 -20.30 -11.42 -19.70
C VAL A 196 -19.49 -11.34 -18.40
N PRO A 197 -19.56 -10.23 -17.64
CA PRO A 197 -18.89 -10.14 -16.35
C PRO A 197 -19.37 -11.21 -15.39
N VAL A 198 -18.43 -11.90 -14.75
CA VAL A 198 -18.71 -12.86 -13.67
C VAL A 198 -18.72 -12.10 -12.33
N ARG A 199 -19.33 -12.68 -11.29
CA ARG A 199 -19.27 -12.15 -9.92
C ARG A 199 -18.59 -13.15 -9.02
N VAL A 200 -17.98 -12.66 -7.93
CA VAL A 200 -17.41 -13.55 -6.91
C VAL A 200 -18.55 -14.38 -6.31
N ALA A 201 -18.45 -15.70 -6.46
CA ALA A 201 -19.40 -16.66 -5.92
C ALA A 201 -18.69 -17.49 -4.84
N VAL A 202 -18.75 -17.01 -3.59
CA VAL A 202 -18.11 -17.63 -2.43
C VAL A 202 -18.99 -17.45 -1.19
N ASP A 203 -19.17 -18.52 -0.42
CA ASP A 203 -19.67 -18.44 0.96
C ASP A 203 -18.50 -18.22 1.91
N ARG A 204 -18.35 -16.98 2.40
CA ARG A 204 -17.27 -16.59 3.32
C ARG A 204 -17.31 -17.36 4.63
N HIS A 205 -18.49 -17.62 5.18
CA HIS A 205 -18.64 -18.36 6.44
C HIS A 205 -18.22 -19.83 6.28
N GLN A 206 -18.52 -20.44 5.14
CA GLN A 206 -18.01 -21.78 4.83
C GLN A 206 -16.48 -21.81 4.80
N TRP A 207 -15.84 -20.80 4.19
CA TRP A 207 -14.39 -20.71 4.14
C TRP A 207 -13.75 -20.39 5.48
N GLU A 208 -14.40 -19.61 6.35
CA GLU A 208 -13.97 -19.43 7.75
C GLU A 208 -13.87 -20.78 8.46
N GLN A 209 -14.86 -21.66 8.31
CA GLN A 209 -14.80 -23.01 8.90
C GLN A 209 -13.69 -23.88 8.31
N LYS A 210 -13.51 -23.85 6.98
CA LYS A 210 -12.43 -24.58 6.31
C LYS A 210 -11.05 -24.11 6.77
N ILE A 211 -10.84 -22.79 6.88
CA ILE A 211 -9.56 -22.22 7.33
C ILE A 211 -9.26 -22.59 8.78
N ARG A 212 -10.25 -22.57 9.69
CA ARG A 212 -10.07 -23.11 11.05
C ARG A 212 -9.64 -24.58 10.99
N LYS A 213 -10.35 -25.40 10.22
CA LYS A 213 -10.05 -26.82 10.04
C LYS A 213 -8.64 -27.08 9.50
N TYR A 214 -8.18 -26.33 8.49
CA TYR A 214 -6.88 -26.56 7.86
C TYR A 214 -5.71 -26.08 8.70
N THR A 215 -5.91 -25.13 9.60
CA THR A 215 -4.83 -24.57 10.42
C THR A 215 -4.75 -25.17 11.82
N ALA A 216 -5.84 -25.76 12.33
CA ALA A 216 -5.87 -26.45 13.63
C ALA A 216 -4.80 -27.56 13.79
N PRO A 217 -4.44 -28.39 12.79
CA PRO A 217 -3.42 -29.44 12.93
C PRO A 217 -2.05 -28.94 13.38
N PHE A 218 -1.63 -27.74 12.93
CA PHE A 218 -0.35 -27.14 13.32
C PHE A 218 -0.26 -26.92 14.84
N ALA A 219 -1.41 -26.83 15.53
CA ALA A 219 -1.49 -26.70 16.98
C ALA A 219 -1.06 -27.98 17.74
N ARG A 220 -0.66 -29.05 17.07
CA ARG A 220 -0.16 -30.27 17.72
C ARG A 220 1.37 -30.30 17.88
N SER A 221 2.11 -29.38 17.27
CA SER A 221 3.58 -29.38 17.27
C SER A 221 4.16 -28.07 17.79
N ALA A 222 4.88 -28.11 18.92
CA ALA A 222 5.41 -26.91 19.56
C ALA A 222 6.57 -26.31 18.75
N ASP A 223 7.17 -27.14 17.90
CA ASP A 223 8.31 -26.82 17.06
C ASP A 223 7.94 -26.02 15.80
N ILE A 224 6.66 -26.06 15.42
CA ILE A 224 6.11 -25.19 14.37
C ILE A 224 5.67 -23.92 15.08
N TYR A 225 6.44 -22.85 14.92
CA TYR A 225 6.20 -21.62 15.67
C TYR A 225 5.15 -20.73 14.98
N ASP A 226 5.10 -20.72 13.64
CA ASP A 226 4.13 -19.98 12.84
C ASP A 226 3.49 -20.86 11.76
N ALA A 227 2.20 -20.65 11.51
CA ALA A 227 1.45 -21.30 10.45
C ALA A 227 0.24 -20.46 10.05
N ARG A 228 0.00 -20.30 8.75
CA ARG A 228 -1.10 -19.50 8.21
C ARG A 228 -1.72 -20.17 7.00
N ALA A 229 -3.04 -20.07 6.89
CA ALA A 229 -3.76 -20.37 5.65
C ALA A 229 -4.53 -19.14 5.20
N THR A 230 -4.47 -18.84 3.90
CA THR A 230 -5.21 -17.74 3.27
C THR A 230 -5.96 -18.28 2.06
N PHE A 231 -7.27 -18.16 2.10
CA PHE A 231 -8.14 -18.32 0.94
C PHE A 231 -8.46 -16.95 0.34
N GLU A 232 -8.37 -16.85 -0.97
CA GLU A 232 -8.69 -15.65 -1.74
C GLU A 232 -9.48 -16.04 -2.99
N ALA A 233 -10.60 -15.38 -3.21
CA ALA A 233 -11.36 -15.45 -4.46
C ALA A 233 -11.47 -14.05 -5.04
N THR A 234 -10.93 -13.87 -6.24
CA THR A 234 -10.92 -12.59 -6.94
C THR A 234 -11.60 -12.76 -8.28
N VAL A 235 -12.54 -11.87 -8.60
CA VAL A 235 -12.97 -11.67 -9.98
C VAL A 235 -12.37 -10.37 -10.47
N GLU A 236 -11.60 -10.48 -11.54
CA GLU A 236 -11.05 -9.34 -12.26
C GLU A 236 -11.82 -9.13 -13.55
N THR A 237 -12.47 -7.97 -13.69
CA THR A 237 -13.11 -7.55 -14.94
C THR A 237 -12.32 -6.39 -15.54
N ARG A 238 -11.87 -6.54 -16.78
CA ARG A 238 -11.09 -5.53 -17.50
C ARG A 238 -11.88 -5.03 -18.70
N TRP A 239 -11.93 -3.71 -18.85
CA TRP A 239 -12.36 -3.04 -20.07
C TRP A 239 -11.18 -2.30 -20.67
N TYR A 240 -10.92 -2.50 -21.95
CA TYR A 240 -9.82 -1.88 -22.67
C TYR A 240 -10.31 -1.31 -23.99
N VAL A 241 -9.98 -0.04 -24.26
CA VAL A 241 -10.19 0.61 -25.57
C VAL A 241 -8.94 1.37 -25.99
N ASN A 242 -8.67 1.43 -27.29
CA ASN A 242 -7.56 2.24 -27.81
C ASN A 242 -7.88 2.97 -29.12
N SER A 243 -7.05 3.95 -29.45
CA SER A 243 -7.19 4.81 -30.63
C SER A 243 -6.98 4.09 -31.96
N GLU A 244 -6.48 2.84 -31.93
CA GLU A 244 -6.34 1.99 -33.12
C GLU A 244 -7.61 1.14 -33.38
N GLY A 245 -8.61 1.20 -32.49
CA GLY A 245 -9.92 0.60 -32.66
C GLY A 245 -10.17 -0.70 -31.91
N SER A 246 -9.30 -1.05 -30.95
CA SER A 246 -9.52 -2.21 -30.08
C SER A 246 -10.59 -1.91 -29.04
N GLU A 247 -11.43 -2.90 -28.75
CA GLU A 247 -12.49 -2.86 -27.73
C GLU A 247 -12.60 -4.26 -27.08
N ILE A 248 -12.08 -4.39 -25.86
CA ILE A 248 -11.95 -5.68 -25.18
C ILE A 248 -12.62 -5.59 -23.80
N GLN A 249 -13.45 -6.57 -23.47
CA GLN A 249 -13.99 -6.81 -22.13
C GLN A 249 -13.75 -8.27 -21.76
N THR A 250 -12.95 -8.47 -20.70
CA THR A 250 -12.67 -9.79 -20.11
C THR A 250 -13.07 -9.82 -18.65
N SER A 251 -13.45 -10.99 -18.13
CA SER A 251 -13.85 -11.21 -16.75
C SER A 251 -13.43 -12.61 -16.32
N GLN A 252 -12.44 -12.69 -15.43
CA GLN A 252 -11.83 -13.95 -15.02
C GLN A 252 -11.90 -14.13 -13.50
N PRO A 253 -12.56 -15.20 -13.02
CA PRO A 253 -12.46 -15.62 -11.63
C PRO A 253 -11.14 -16.35 -11.37
N VAL A 254 -10.57 -16.11 -10.21
CA VAL A 254 -9.37 -16.75 -9.70
C VAL A 254 -9.61 -17.14 -8.24
N TYR A 255 -9.35 -18.39 -7.92
CA TYR A 255 -9.45 -18.94 -6.56
C TYR A 255 -8.08 -19.47 -6.14
N ARG A 256 -7.65 -19.07 -4.95
CA ARG A 256 -6.34 -19.48 -4.41
C ARG A 256 -6.42 -19.82 -2.94
N LEU A 257 -5.91 -20.99 -2.58
CA LEU A 257 -5.66 -21.38 -1.19
C LEU A 257 -4.15 -21.50 -0.99
N ARG A 258 -3.59 -20.68 -0.11
CA ARG A 258 -2.17 -20.73 0.28
C ARG A 258 -2.06 -21.19 1.72
N ILE A 259 -1.14 -22.10 2.00
CA ILE A 259 -0.80 -22.54 3.35
C ILE A 259 0.71 -22.38 3.50
N ALA A 260 1.14 -21.79 4.61
CA ALA A 260 2.55 -21.67 4.95
C ALA A 260 2.75 -22.08 6.40
N ALA A 261 3.85 -22.76 6.71
CA ALA A 261 4.24 -23.11 8.06
C ALA A 261 5.75 -22.98 8.22
N PHE A 262 6.16 -22.61 9.44
CA PHE A 262 7.55 -22.28 9.75
C PHE A 262 7.99 -23.00 11.02
N ALA A 263 9.19 -23.56 10.95
CA ALA A 263 9.87 -24.18 12.08
C ALA A 263 11.32 -23.69 12.13
N LYS A 264 11.99 -23.92 13.27
CA LYS A 264 13.39 -23.53 13.46
C LYS A 264 14.26 -24.71 13.86
N ALA A 265 15.38 -24.90 13.16
CA ALA A 265 16.38 -25.90 13.51
C ALA A 265 17.14 -25.52 14.79
N ALA A 266 17.79 -26.49 15.44
CA ALA A 266 18.53 -26.26 16.68
C ALA A 266 19.71 -25.27 16.53
N ASP A 267 20.22 -25.07 15.31
CA ASP A 267 21.31 -24.13 15.01
C ASP A 267 20.82 -22.73 14.59
N GLY A 268 19.51 -22.46 14.71
CA GLY A 268 18.87 -21.18 14.39
C GLY A 268 18.33 -21.06 12.97
N MET A 269 18.58 -22.02 12.08
CA MET A 269 18.11 -21.95 10.69
C MET A 269 16.58 -21.98 10.60
N GLU A 270 16.00 -20.98 9.92
CA GLU A 270 14.57 -20.94 9.61
C GLU A 270 14.24 -21.96 8.52
N LEU A 271 13.15 -22.68 8.73
CA LEU A 271 12.68 -23.76 7.86
C LEU A 271 11.25 -23.44 7.43
N PRO A 272 11.06 -22.88 6.23
CA PRO A 272 9.74 -22.59 5.71
C PRO A 272 9.23 -23.75 4.85
N ARG A 273 7.92 -23.98 4.88
CA ARG A 273 7.20 -24.82 3.91
C ARG A 273 5.92 -24.14 3.44
N TYR A 274 5.62 -24.31 2.16
CA TYR A 274 4.50 -23.66 1.49
C TYR A 274 3.74 -24.64 0.63
N GLU A 275 2.43 -24.46 0.60
CA GLU A 275 1.53 -25.12 -0.34
C GLU A 275 0.62 -24.06 -0.96
N SER A 276 0.39 -24.16 -2.27
CA SER A 276 -0.44 -23.21 -3.01
C SER A 276 -1.30 -23.94 -4.02
N PHE A 277 -2.61 -23.92 -3.79
CA PHE A 277 -3.61 -24.43 -4.71
C PHE A 277 -4.23 -23.27 -5.47
N PHE A 278 -4.34 -23.43 -6.79
CA PHE A 278 -4.88 -22.43 -7.71
C PHE A 278 -5.95 -23.09 -8.57
N ALA A 279 -7.05 -22.38 -8.79
CA ALA A 279 -8.11 -22.82 -9.68
C ALA A 279 -8.82 -21.63 -10.32
N LEU A 280 -9.42 -21.85 -11.49
CA LEU A 280 -10.28 -20.88 -12.17
C LEU A 280 -11.76 -21.04 -11.80
N THR A 281 -12.10 -22.06 -10.99
CA THR A 281 -13.46 -22.31 -10.49
C THR A 281 -13.40 -22.74 -9.02
N PRO A 282 -14.48 -22.54 -8.23
CA PRO A 282 -14.50 -22.98 -6.84
C PRO A 282 -14.24 -24.49 -6.70
N ASP A 283 -14.84 -25.29 -7.57
CA ASP A 283 -14.74 -26.76 -7.55
C ASP A 283 -13.39 -27.29 -8.07
N GLY A 284 -12.57 -26.42 -8.65
CA GLY A 284 -11.21 -26.78 -9.09
C GLY A 284 -10.19 -26.80 -7.94
N LEU A 285 -10.54 -26.26 -6.76
CA LEU A 285 -9.71 -26.39 -5.56
C LEU A 285 -9.78 -27.81 -4.99
N PRO A 286 -8.71 -28.29 -4.33
CA PRO A 286 -8.71 -29.60 -3.68
C PRO A 286 -9.79 -29.70 -2.59
N ASP A 287 -10.26 -30.92 -2.37
CA ASP A 287 -11.16 -31.23 -1.27
C ASP A 287 -10.46 -31.14 0.10
N ASP A 288 -11.27 -31.14 1.17
CA ASP A 288 -10.76 -31.04 2.53
C ASP A 288 -9.75 -32.14 2.89
N ARG A 289 -9.88 -33.35 2.30
CA ARG A 289 -9.00 -34.49 2.60
C ARG A 289 -7.62 -34.26 1.99
N ALA A 290 -7.56 -33.83 0.73
CA ALA A 290 -6.33 -33.53 0.03
C ALA A 290 -5.58 -32.36 0.70
N VAL A 291 -6.30 -31.30 1.10
CA VAL A 291 -5.69 -30.17 1.82
C VAL A 291 -5.12 -30.62 3.17
N LEU A 292 -5.88 -31.40 3.96
CA LEU A 292 -5.40 -31.89 5.25
C LEU A 292 -4.20 -32.83 5.08
N GLN A 293 -4.18 -33.67 4.04
CA GLN A 293 -3.02 -34.52 3.75
C GLN A 293 -1.77 -33.68 3.44
N ALA A 294 -1.91 -32.59 2.66
CA ALA A 294 -0.81 -31.67 2.42
C ALA A 294 -0.33 -30.99 3.72
N VAL A 295 -1.24 -30.59 4.60
CA VAL A 295 -0.91 -30.04 5.93
C VAL A 295 -0.12 -31.04 6.78
N GLU A 296 -0.55 -32.30 6.86
CA GLU A 296 0.19 -33.34 7.59
C GLU A 296 1.59 -33.56 6.99
N GLN A 297 1.71 -33.57 5.66
CA GLN A 297 3.01 -33.70 4.98
C GLN A 297 3.92 -32.51 5.28
N MET A 298 3.40 -31.28 5.22
CA MET A 298 4.16 -30.08 5.59
C MET A 298 4.69 -30.17 7.02
N MET A 299 3.86 -30.62 7.98
CA MET A 299 4.29 -30.80 9.38
C MET A 299 5.39 -31.86 9.49
N ALA A 300 5.24 -33.00 8.81
CA ALA A 300 6.24 -34.06 8.78
C ALA A 300 7.58 -33.57 8.18
N ASP A 301 7.51 -32.83 7.07
CA ASP A 301 8.68 -32.28 6.38
C ASP A 301 9.42 -31.27 7.25
N LEU A 302 8.72 -30.35 7.93
CA LEU A 302 9.33 -29.41 8.86
C LEU A 302 10.05 -30.13 10.01
N LEU A 303 9.43 -31.15 10.59
CA LEU A 303 10.05 -31.95 11.67
C LEU A 303 11.23 -32.79 11.17
N ALA A 304 11.21 -33.23 9.92
CA ALA A 304 12.35 -33.90 9.28
C ALA A 304 13.50 -32.92 9.02
N LEU A 305 13.20 -31.75 8.43
CA LEU A 305 14.18 -30.68 8.16
C LEU A 305 14.87 -30.20 9.44
N ARG A 306 14.16 -30.09 10.56
CA ARG A 306 14.79 -29.72 11.85
C ARG A 306 15.91 -30.68 12.28
N ARG A 307 15.79 -31.95 11.93
CA ARG A 307 16.77 -33.02 12.24
C ARG A 307 17.79 -33.23 11.12
N ALA A 308 17.54 -32.69 9.94
CA ALA A 308 18.39 -32.84 8.78
C ALA A 308 19.76 -32.17 9.01
N PRO A 309 20.87 -32.79 8.57
CA PRO A 309 22.18 -32.16 8.59
C PRO A 309 22.25 -31.00 7.58
N THR A 310 23.11 -30.03 7.88
CA THR A 310 23.47 -28.98 6.92
C THR A 310 24.35 -29.54 5.81
N ILE A 311 24.24 -28.97 4.61
CA ILE A 311 25.20 -29.25 3.55
C ILE A 311 26.44 -28.34 3.64
N GLU A 312 27.59 -28.85 3.20
CA GLU A 312 28.74 -28.03 2.81
C GLU A 312 28.59 -27.55 1.37
N PRO A 313 29.28 -26.47 0.94
CA PRO A 313 29.32 -26.09 -0.46
C PRO A 313 29.67 -27.30 -1.34
N TYR A 314 28.89 -27.52 -2.39
CA TYR A 314 28.96 -28.73 -3.19
C TYR A 314 28.88 -28.42 -4.68
N THR A 315 29.67 -29.18 -5.44
CA THR A 315 29.66 -29.16 -6.90
C THR A 315 29.62 -30.58 -7.44
N GLY A 316 28.57 -30.92 -8.19
CA GLY A 316 28.38 -32.24 -8.79
C GLY A 316 26.98 -32.42 -9.38
N PRO A 317 26.61 -33.63 -9.81
CA PRO A 317 25.37 -33.84 -10.53
C PRO A 317 24.15 -33.76 -9.62
N ALA A 318 23.03 -33.32 -10.19
CA ALA A 318 21.77 -33.21 -9.46
C ALA A 318 20.54 -33.48 -10.33
N ILE A 319 19.50 -34.03 -9.72
CA ILE A 319 18.16 -34.10 -10.29
C ILE A 319 17.32 -32.97 -9.70
N LEU A 320 16.57 -32.27 -10.54
CA LEU A 320 15.49 -31.39 -10.13
C LEU A 320 14.17 -32.10 -10.44
N SER A 321 13.22 -32.13 -9.50
CA SER A 321 11.84 -32.56 -9.76
C SER A 321 11.21 -31.71 -10.86
N GLY A 322 10.07 -32.12 -11.42
CA GLY A 322 9.38 -31.34 -12.45
C GLY A 322 9.01 -29.95 -11.93
N ARG A 323 8.53 -29.88 -10.69
CA ARG A 323 8.20 -28.61 -10.03
C ARG A 323 9.43 -27.74 -9.77
N ALA A 324 10.53 -28.32 -9.25
CA ALA A 324 11.78 -27.59 -9.02
C ALA A 324 12.40 -27.10 -10.35
N SER A 325 12.37 -27.94 -11.37
CA SER A 325 12.81 -27.64 -12.74
C SER A 325 11.99 -26.50 -13.36
N ALA A 326 10.68 -26.47 -13.14
CA ALA A 326 9.80 -25.41 -13.61
C ALA A 326 10.20 -24.03 -13.03
N VAL A 327 10.44 -23.94 -11.71
CA VAL A 327 10.92 -22.70 -11.08
C VAL A 327 12.32 -22.34 -11.57
N PHE A 328 13.20 -23.32 -11.71
CA PHE A 328 14.54 -23.10 -12.26
C PHE A 328 14.50 -22.48 -13.66
N PHE A 329 13.67 -22.97 -14.58
CA PHE A 329 13.51 -22.34 -15.90
C PHE A 329 12.87 -20.95 -15.81
N HIS A 330 11.90 -20.74 -14.92
CA HIS A 330 11.29 -19.42 -14.73
C HIS A 330 12.33 -18.36 -14.38
N GLU A 331 13.18 -18.65 -13.39
CA GLU A 331 14.21 -17.73 -12.90
C GLU A 331 15.38 -17.61 -13.87
N VAL A 332 15.98 -18.74 -14.23
CA VAL A 332 17.27 -18.77 -14.93
C VAL A 332 17.11 -18.44 -16.41
N PHE A 333 15.99 -18.81 -17.04
CA PHE A 333 15.71 -18.57 -18.45
C PHE A 333 14.69 -17.44 -18.67
N GLY A 334 13.53 -17.52 -18.01
CA GLY A 334 12.33 -16.76 -18.36
C GLY A 334 12.51 -15.24 -18.41
N HIS A 335 13.06 -14.64 -17.35
CA HIS A 335 13.30 -13.20 -17.30
C HIS A 335 14.30 -12.71 -18.35
N ARG A 336 15.22 -13.57 -18.81
CA ARG A 336 16.23 -13.21 -19.81
C ARG A 336 15.69 -13.24 -21.24
N ILE A 337 14.51 -13.83 -21.45
CA ILE A 337 13.83 -13.84 -22.74
C ILE A 337 12.69 -12.81 -22.84
N GLU A 338 12.50 -11.98 -21.82
CA GLU A 338 11.63 -10.82 -21.87
C GLU A 338 12.26 -9.72 -22.75
N GLY A 339 11.66 -9.46 -23.90
CA GLY A 339 12.27 -8.73 -25.02
C GLY A 339 12.72 -7.32 -24.67
N HIS A 340 11.95 -6.59 -23.85
CA HIS A 340 12.28 -5.22 -23.44
C HIS A 340 13.68 -5.10 -22.78
N ARG A 341 14.20 -6.16 -22.14
CA ARG A 341 15.55 -6.17 -21.57
C ARG A 341 16.65 -6.24 -22.63
N GLN A 342 16.35 -6.71 -23.84
CA GLN A 342 17.30 -6.72 -24.96
C GLN A 342 17.51 -5.32 -25.58
N LYS A 343 16.56 -4.39 -25.34
CA LYS A 343 16.61 -2.99 -25.78
C LYS A 343 17.40 -2.10 -24.81
N ARG A 344 17.47 -2.46 -23.51
CA ARG A 344 18.09 -1.63 -22.45
C ARG A 344 19.60 -1.87 -22.34
N GLU A 345 20.40 -0.81 -22.42
CA GLU A 345 21.87 -0.89 -22.29
C GLU A 345 22.34 -1.28 -20.88
N GLN A 346 21.52 -1.03 -19.84
CA GLN A 346 21.84 -1.38 -18.45
C GLN A 346 21.64 -2.88 -18.16
N GLU A 347 21.01 -3.62 -19.08
CA GLU A 347 20.78 -5.07 -18.97
C GLU A 347 21.93 -5.85 -19.60
N GLY A 348 22.17 -7.07 -19.10
CA GLY A 348 23.24 -7.96 -19.51
C GLY A 348 23.06 -8.55 -20.90
N GLN A 349 21.85 -8.49 -21.47
CA GLN A 349 21.53 -8.87 -22.86
C GLN A 349 22.09 -10.26 -23.25
N THR A 350 22.10 -11.21 -22.31
CA THR A 350 22.80 -12.50 -22.40
C THR A 350 22.49 -13.28 -23.68
N PHE A 351 21.26 -13.17 -24.20
CA PHE A 351 20.78 -13.91 -25.36
C PHE A 351 20.63 -13.07 -26.64
N LYS A 352 20.84 -11.75 -26.60
CA LYS A 352 20.57 -10.84 -27.73
C LYS A 352 21.24 -11.29 -29.04
N ARG A 353 22.48 -11.76 -28.97
CA ARG A 353 23.25 -12.24 -30.14
C ARG A 353 23.17 -13.74 -30.39
N LYS A 354 22.33 -14.47 -29.65
CA LYS A 354 22.23 -15.95 -29.70
C LYS A 354 20.99 -16.44 -30.43
N VAL A 355 20.25 -15.56 -31.09
CA VAL A 355 19.10 -15.95 -31.92
C VAL A 355 19.59 -16.84 -33.06
N ASN A 356 18.95 -17.99 -33.24
CA ASN A 356 19.35 -19.09 -34.11
C ASN A 356 20.61 -19.86 -33.68
N GLU A 357 21.13 -19.63 -32.47
CA GLU A 357 22.18 -20.46 -31.87
C GLU A 357 21.62 -21.46 -30.87
N SER A 358 22.39 -22.51 -30.60
CA SER A 358 22.09 -23.47 -29.53
C SER A 358 22.36 -22.83 -28.17
N ILE A 359 21.33 -22.80 -27.32
CA ILE A 359 21.42 -22.33 -25.93
C ILE A 359 21.00 -23.40 -24.91
N LEU A 360 20.32 -24.45 -25.39
CA LEU A 360 19.98 -25.66 -24.65
C LEU A 360 20.43 -26.89 -25.47
N PRO A 361 20.55 -28.08 -24.86
CA PRO A 361 20.75 -29.32 -25.61
C PRO A 361 19.58 -29.59 -26.56
N ALA A 362 19.85 -30.28 -27.68
CA ALA A 362 18.88 -30.50 -28.76
C ALA A 362 17.62 -31.29 -28.34
N GLY A 363 17.69 -32.03 -27.23
CA GLY A 363 16.57 -32.77 -26.65
C GLY A 363 15.51 -31.90 -25.96
N PHE A 364 15.74 -30.58 -25.84
CA PHE A 364 14.87 -29.66 -25.10
C PHE A 364 14.27 -28.57 -25.98
N SER A 365 12.98 -28.29 -25.75
CA SER A 365 12.27 -27.13 -26.33
C SER A 365 11.57 -26.36 -25.22
N VAL A 366 11.41 -25.05 -25.40
CA VAL A 366 10.73 -24.17 -24.44
C VAL A 366 9.78 -23.25 -25.18
N TYR A 367 8.54 -23.17 -24.72
CA TYR A 367 7.54 -22.26 -25.26
C TYR A 367 6.77 -21.55 -24.16
N SER A 368 6.18 -20.42 -24.51
CA SER A 368 5.28 -19.67 -23.64
C SER A 368 3.89 -19.70 -24.27
N ASP A 369 2.90 -20.28 -23.57
CA ASP A 369 1.54 -20.43 -24.09
C ASP A 369 0.46 -19.87 -23.15
N PRO A 370 0.14 -18.56 -23.25
CA PRO A 370 -0.92 -17.95 -22.45
C PRO A 370 -2.32 -18.47 -22.75
N THR A 371 -2.52 -19.21 -23.85
CA THR A 371 -3.84 -19.73 -24.24
C THR A 371 -4.19 -21.06 -23.57
N LEU A 372 -3.21 -21.70 -22.93
CA LEU A 372 -3.39 -22.96 -22.24
C LEU A 372 -4.02 -22.74 -20.86
N ARG A 373 -5.22 -23.30 -20.63
CA ARG A 373 -5.93 -23.19 -19.34
C ARG A 373 -5.49 -24.21 -18.31
N ARG A 374 -5.03 -25.38 -18.75
CA ARG A 374 -4.69 -26.51 -17.87
C ARG A 374 -3.61 -27.41 -18.45
N VAL A 375 -2.87 -28.08 -17.58
CA VAL A 375 -1.99 -29.21 -17.90
C VAL A 375 -2.37 -30.37 -16.97
N GLY A 376 -2.74 -31.51 -17.56
CA GLY A 376 -3.35 -32.59 -16.81
C GLY A 376 -4.59 -32.12 -16.04
N ALA A 377 -4.64 -32.37 -14.74
CA ALA A 377 -5.72 -31.93 -13.87
C ALA A 377 -5.57 -30.46 -13.40
N THR A 378 -4.39 -29.85 -13.52
CA THR A 378 -4.04 -28.58 -12.88
C THR A 378 -4.32 -27.37 -13.77
N ASP A 379 -5.08 -26.41 -13.26
CA ASP A 379 -5.30 -25.11 -13.91
C ASP A 379 -4.02 -24.27 -13.92
N LEU A 380 -3.81 -23.47 -14.97
CA LEU A 380 -2.65 -22.60 -15.13
C LEU A 380 -2.99 -21.14 -14.81
N ALA A 381 -2.22 -20.55 -13.89
CA ALA A 381 -2.34 -19.17 -13.47
C ALA A 381 -1.88 -18.15 -14.54
N GLY A 382 -1.01 -18.54 -15.47
CA GLY A 382 -0.58 -17.66 -16.55
C GLY A 382 -1.53 -17.57 -17.75
N PHE A 383 -2.74 -18.14 -17.66
CA PHE A 383 -3.75 -18.10 -18.72
C PHE A 383 -4.36 -16.69 -18.90
N TYR A 384 -4.42 -16.22 -20.15
CA TYR A 384 -5.20 -15.04 -20.56
C TYR A 384 -5.48 -15.07 -22.08
N GLN A 385 -6.53 -14.36 -22.52
CA GLN A 385 -6.91 -14.27 -23.94
C GLN A 385 -6.26 -13.09 -24.66
N TYR A 386 -6.06 -11.99 -23.94
CA TYR A 386 -5.47 -10.75 -24.40
C TYR A 386 -4.50 -10.25 -23.34
N ASP A 387 -3.35 -9.73 -23.75
CA ASP A 387 -2.42 -9.10 -22.82
C ASP A 387 -2.89 -7.69 -22.40
N ASP A 388 -2.13 -7.03 -21.52
CA ASP A 388 -2.48 -5.71 -20.98
C ASP A 388 -2.29 -4.56 -21.99
N GLU A 389 -1.91 -4.86 -23.23
CA GLU A 389 -1.80 -3.92 -24.34
C GLU A 389 -2.86 -4.19 -25.43
N GLY A 390 -3.80 -5.11 -25.15
CA GLY A 390 -4.89 -5.48 -26.05
C GLY A 390 -4.46 -6.41 -27.19
N VAL A 391 -3.28 -7.03 -27.11
CA VAL A 391 -2.77 -7.94 -28.14
C VAL A 391 -3.24 -9.37 -27.84
N ARG A 392 -3.77 -10.04 -28.85
CA ARG A 392 -4.25 -11.42 -28.73
C ARG A 392 -3.12 -12.37 -28.32
N ALA A 393 -3.38 -13.12 -27.26
CA ALA A 393 -2.48 -14.11 -26.70
C ALA A 393 -2.26 -15.28 -27.67
N ARG A 394 -1.03 -15.80 -27.78
CA ARG A 394 -0.69 -16.95 -28.63
C ARG A 394 0.50 -17.72 -28.09
N ARG A 395 0.59 -19.01 -28.45
CA ARG A 395 1.79 -19.84 -28.21
C ARG A 395 3.01 -19.25 -28.93
N VAL A 396 4.12 -19.12 -28.20
CA VAL A 396 5.40 -18.62 -28.71
C VAL A 396 6.48 -19.68 -28.49
N PRO A 397 7.02 -20.31 -29.55
CA PRO A 397 8.15 -21.25 -29.43
C PRO A 397 9.44 -20.46 -29.23
N VAL A 398 9.86 -20.30 -27.97
CA VAL A 398 11.04 -19.50 -27.60
C VAL A 398 12.32 -20.26 -27.96
N VAL A 399 12.36 -21.56 -27.66
CA VAL A 399 13.47 -22.47 -28.00
C VAL A 399 12.90 -23.71 -28.68
N GLU A 400 13.44 -24.07 -29.84
CA GLU A 400 13.07 -25.29 -30.57
C GLU A 400 14.29 -26.19 -30.71
N ARG A 401 14.24 -27.39 -30.13
CA ARG A 401 15.31 -28.39 -30.18
C ARG A 401 16.68 -27.77 -29.86
N GLY A 402 16.76 -27.06 -28.75
CA GLY A 402 17.98 -26.40 -28.27
C GLY A 402 18.26 -25.01 -28.85
N ILE A 403 17.60 -24.62 -29.94
CA ILE A 403 17.89 -23.39 -30.69
C ILE A 403 16.97 -22.24 -30.27
N LEU A 404 17.54 -21.11 -29.84
CA LEU A 404 16.77 -19.90 -29.53
C LEU A 404 16.15 -19.31 -30.80
N LYS A 405 14.83 -19.08 -30.81
CA LYS A 405 14.10 -18.57 -31.98
C LYS A 405 13.61 -17.14 -31.83
N THR A 406 13.17 -16.76 -30.64
CA THR A 406 12.52 -15.47 -30.39
C THR A 406 12.58 -15.06 -28.92
N PHE A 407 12.14 -13.85 -28.63
CA PHE A 407 11.87 -13.33 -27.30
C PHE A 407 10.36 -13.22 -27.05
N LEU A 408 9.95 -13.06 -25.79
CA LEU A 408 8.61 -12.60 -25.43
C LEU A 408 8.53 -11.10 -25.71
N MET A 409 7.49 -10.66 -26.38
CA MET A 409 7.39 -9.31 -26.92
C MET A 409 6.11 -8.64 -26.42
N SER A 410 6.28 -7.47 -25.79
CA SER A 410 5.24 -6.45 -25.68
C SER A 410 5.18 -5.63 -26.98
N ARG A 411 4.35 -4.59 -27.02
CA ARG A 411 4.34 -3.61 -28.12
C ARG A 411 5.55 -2.69 -28.12
N SER A 412 6.62 -2.98 -27.38
CA SER A 412 7.92 -2.31 -27.53
C SER A 412 8.88 -3.19 -28.33
N PRO A 413 9.06 -2.93 -29.63
CA PRO A 413 9.97 -3.69 -30.50
C PRO A 413 11.40 -3.71 -30.02
N ILE A 414 12.12 -4.76 -30.43
CA ILE A 414 13.58 -4.85 -30.33
C ILE A 414 14.16 -5.22 -31.69
N GLU A 415 15.48 -5.10 -31.83
CA GLU A 415 16.15 -5.38 -33.08
C GLU A 415 15.86 -6.81 -33.57
N GLY A 416 15.43 -6.94 -34.83
CA GLY A 416 15.03 -8.22 -35.42
C GLY A 416 13.59 -8.67 -35.11
N PHE A 417 12.89 -8.03 -34.16
CA PHE A 417 11.53 -8.40 -33.72
C PHE A 417 10.60 -7.18 -33.66
N ALA A 418 9.92 -6.90 -34.76
CA ALA A 418 9.18 -5.65 -34.97
C ALA A 418 7.75 -5.61 -34.37
N ARG A 419 7.23 -6.73 -33.84
CA ARG A 419 5.83 -6.86 -33.40
C ARG A 419 5.70 -7.55 -32.05
N SER A 420 4.61 -7.25 -31.36
CA SER A 420 4.21 -7.96 -30.15
C SER A 420 3.85 -9.42 -30.45
N ASN A 421 3.99 -10.28 -29.45
CA ASN A 421 3.49 -11.65 -29.48
C ASN A 421 2.55 -11.98 -28.31
N GLY A 422 1.89 -10.96 -27.77
CA GLY A 422 0.85 -11.11 -26.75
C GLY A 422 1.40 -11.36 -25.35
N HIS A 423 2.52 -10.72 -25.02
CA HIS A 423 3.21 -10.88 -23.72
C HIS A 423 3.45 -9.53 -23.02
N GLY A 424 2.78 -8.45 -23.41
CA GLY A 424 2.82 -7.17 -22.69
C GLY A 424 1.94 -7.22 -21.43
N ARG A 425 2.53 -7.45 -20.25
CA ARG A 425 1.77 -7.64 -19.01
C ARG A 425 2.18 -6.68 -17.88
N ARG A 426 1.24 -6.38 -17.00
CA ARG A 426 1.43 -5.51 -15.83
C ARG A 426 0.49 -5.84 -14.68
N GLN A 427 0.87 -5.40 -13.49
CA GLN A 427 -0.04 -5.14 -12.39
C GLN A 427 -0.74 -3.80 -12.62
N VAL A 428 -1.96 -3.65 -12.10
CA VAL A 428 -2.72 -2.38 -12.13
C VAL A 428 -1.84 -1.22 -11.63
N GLY A 429 -1.84 -0.09 -12.34
CA GLY A 429 -1.01 1.08 -12.03
C GLY A 429 0.37 1.12 -12.68
N PHE A 430 0.85 -0.02 -13.22
CA PHE A 430 2.18 -0.12 -13.80
C PHE A 430 2.17 -0.01 -15.33
N THR A 431 3.31 0.30 -15.94
CA THR A 431 3.47 0.26 -17.40
C THR A 431 3.67 -1.19 -17.87
N PRO A 432 3.01 -1.64 -18.96
CA PRO A 432 3.25 -2.97 -19.51
C PRO A 432 4.67 -3.14 -20.02
N VAL A 433 5.24 -4.31 -19.74
CA VAL A 433 6.51 -4.77 -20.34
C VAL A 433 6.34 -6.21 -20.80
N ALA A 434 7.28 -6.72 -21.60
CA ALA A 434 7.27 -8.14 -21.96
C ALA A 434 7.43 -8.99 -20.70
N ARG A 435 6.49 -9.91 -20.46
CA ARG A 435 6.44 -10.78 -19.26
C ARG A 435 6.11 -12.23 -19.62
N GLN A 436 6.59 -13.15 -18.79
CA GLN A 436 6.24 -14.57 -18.85
C GLN A 436 4.73 -14.82 -18.66
N SER A 437 4.22 -15.92 -19.22
CA SER A 437 2.84 -16.41 -19.04
C SER A 437 2.84 -17.86 -18.50
N ASN A 438 2.57 -18.83 -19.35
CA ASN A 438 2.74 -20.26 -19.07
C ASN A 438 4.00 -20.76 -19.77
N LEU A 439 5.14 -20.77 -19.06
CA LEU A 439 6.41 -21.24 -19.60
C LEU A 439 6.47 -22.77 -19.50
N ILE A 440 6.59 -23.46 -20.64
CA ILE A 440 6.50 -24.92 -20.71
C ILE A 440 7.77 -25.47 -21.36
N VAL A 441 8.39 -26.43 -20.68
CA VAL A 441 9.58 -27.15 -21.11
C VAL A 441 9.17 -28.54 -21.60
N GLU A 442 9.59 -28.89 -22.82
CA GLU A 442 9.36 -30.19 -23.43
C GLU A 442 10.67 -30.93 -23.65
N ALA A 443 10.67 -32.22 -23.34
CA ALA A 443 11.74 -33.16 -23.65
C ALA A 443 11.31 -34.10 -24.79
N VAL A 444 12.16 -34.26 -25.80
CA VAL A 444 11.84 -35.07 -27.00
C VAL A 444 11.93 -36.57 -26.72
N GLU A 445 12.83 -36.99 -25.84
CA GLU A 445 13.04 -38.39 -25.46
C GLU A 445 13.12 -38.53 -23.91
N PRO A 446 11.98 -38.38 -23.21
CA PRO A 446 11.97 -38.47 -21.77
C PRO A 446 12.35 -39.87 -21.30
N ARG A 447 13.08 -39.94 -20.18
CA ARG A 447 13.35 -41.18 -19.43
C ARG A 447 12.25 -41.41 -18.40
N THR A 448 12.19 -42.59 -17.82
CA THR A 448 11.41 -42.75 -16.57
C THR A 448 12.17 -42.10 -15.41
N ARG A 449 11.47 -41.63 -14.37
CA ARG A 449 12.11 -41.10 -13.15
C ARG A 449 13.12 -42.07 -12.53
N ALA A 450 12.84 -43.38 -12.58
CA ALA A 450 13.76 -44.42 -12.12
C ALA A 450 15.05 -44.49 -12.96
N GLN A 451 14.94 -44.39 -14.29
CA GLN A 451 16.10 -44.30 -15.18
C GLN A 451 16.90 -43.01 -14.95
N LEU A 452 16.24 -41.88 -14.70
CA LEU A 452 16.91 -40.62 -14.42
C LEU A 452 17.75 -40.72 -13.12
N LYS A 453 17.20 -41.34 -12.06
CA LYS A 453 17.93 -41.64 -10.83
C LYS A 453 19.09 -42.60 -11.06
N GLN A 454 18.90 -43.63 -11.89
CA GLN A 454 19.97 -44.56 -12.24
C GLN A 454 21.13 -43.85 -12.97
N MET A 455 20.82 -42.94 -13.91
CA MET A 455 21.83 -42.12 -14.61
C MET A 455 22.60 -41.22 -13.65
N LEU A 456 21.94 -40.65 -12.63
CA LEU A 456 22.62 -39.91 -11.56
C LEU A 456 23.60 -40.82 -10.82
N ILE A 457 23.18 -42.00 -10.36
CA ILE A 457 24.02 -42.96 -9.63
C ILE A 457 25.23 -43.41 -10.47
N GLU A 458 25.02 -43.69 -11.76
CA GLU A 458 26.09 -44.04 -12.69
C GLU A 458 27.09 -42.90 -12.85
N GLN A 459 26.61 -41.65 -12.94
CA GLN A 459 27.49 -40.50 -13.00
C GLN A 459 28.28 -40.32 -11.69
N LEU A 460 27.65 -40.49 -10.53
CA LEU A 460 28.33 -40.42 -9.23
C LEU A 460 29.45 -41.45 -9.12
N THR A 461 29.19 -42.67 -9.58
CA THR A 461 30.17 -43.76 -9.58
C THR A 461 31.34 -43.45 -10.52
N ARG A 462 31.04 -42.94 -11.74
CA ARG A 462 32.05 -42.56 -12.73
C ARG A 462 32.92 -41.38 -12.29
N ASP A 463 32.31 -40.38 -11.67
CA ASP A 463 32.99 -39.13 -11.28
C ASP A 463 33.59 -39.21 -9.86
N HIS A 464 33.53 -40.39 -9.22
CA HIS A 464 33.95 -40.63 -7.83
C HIS A 464 33.36 -39.62 -6.83
N LYS A 465 32.10 -39.23 -7.04
CA LYS A 465 31.37 -38.29 -6.17
C LYS A 465 30.72 -39.06 -5.01
N PRO A 466 30.83 -38.59 -3.76
CA PRO A 466 30.29 -39.29 -2.59
C PRO A 466 28.75 -39.31 -2.58
N PHE A 467 28.13 -38.31 -3.20
CA PHE A 467 26.69 -38.19 -3.39
C PHE A 467 26.39 -37.20 -4.51
N GLY A 468 25.17 -37.24 -5.04
CA GLY A 468 24.53 -36.23 -5.88
C GLY A 468 23.40 -35.55 -5.12
N LEU A 469 22.75 -34.56 -5.74
CA LEU A 469 21.62 -33.88 -5.12
C LEU A 469 20.29 -34.20 -5.83
N PHE A 470 19.21 -34.22 -5.07
CA PHE A 470 17.86 -34.24 -5.59
C PHE A 470 17.08 -33.07 -4.98
N PHE A 471 16.73 -32.09 -5.81
CA PHE A 471 15.90 -30.95 -5.46
C PHE A 471 14.45 -31.32 -5.70
N ASP A 472 13.71 -31.56 -4.62
CA ASP A 472 12.31 -32.00 -4.69
C ASP A 472 11.37 -30.80 -4.79
N ASP A 473 11.67 -29.70 -4.10
CA ASP A 473 10.85 -28.49 -4.13
C ASP A 473 11.69 -27.22 -3.98
N ILE A 474 11.25 -26.19 -4.70
CA ILE A 474 11.86 -24.87 -4.78
C ILE A 474 10.73 -23.84 -4.62
N GLU A 475 10.87 -22.96 -3.64
CA GLU A 475 9.85 -21.96 -3.33
C GLU A 475 9.80 -20.82 -4.37
N GLY A 476 10.97 -20.44 -4.87
CA GLY A 476 11.15 -19.31 -5.78
C GLY A 476 12.65 -19.01 -5.97
N GLY A 477 12.95 -17.84 -6.51
CA GLY A 477 14.32 -17.36 -6.63
C GLY A 477 14.36 -15.89 -6.99
N PHE A 478 15.57 -15.39 -7.22
CA PHE A 478 15.78 -14.10 -7.84
C PHE A 478 16.91 -14.18 -8.87
N THR A 479 16.81 -13.30 -9.85
CA THR A 479 17.69 -13.29 -11.00
C THR A 479 18.25 -11.91 -11.23
N ILE A 480 19.58 -11.83 -11.35
CA ILE A 480 20.28 -10.58 -11.67
C ILE A 480 20.48 -10.53 -13.18
N THR A 481 19.82 -9.57 -13.83
CA THR A 481 19.94 -9.32 -15.27
C THR A 481 20.75 -8.08 -15.61
N GLY A 482 20.98 -7.16 -14.67
CA GLY A 482 21.70 -5.90 -14.92
C GLY A 482 23.22 -6.05 -15.09
N ARG A 483 23.86 -5.12 -15.81
CA ARG A 483 25.32 -5.09 -16.05
C ARG A 483 26.17 -4.71 -14.83
N GLY A 484 25.56 -4.05 -13.84
CA GLY A 484 26.26 -3.55 -12.64
C GLY A 484 26.68 -4.63 -11.64
N PHE A 485 26.21 -5.86 -11.82
CA PHE A 485 26.47 -7.01 -10.96
C PHE A 485 26.75 -8.26 -11.82
N PRO A 486 27.42 -9.29 -11.28
CA PRO A 486 27.59 -10.55 -12.00
C PRO A 486 26.23 -11.13 -12.42
N ASN A 487 26.12 -11.58 -13.68
CA ASN A 487 24.93 -12.26 -14.21
C ASN A 487 24.76 -13.64 -13.55
N ALA A 488 24.17 -13.67 -12.38
CA ALA A 488 23.92 -14.88 -11.60
C ALA A 488 22.42 -15.08 -11.34
N PHE A 489 22.08 -16.28 -10.92
CA PHE A 489 20.79 -16.60 -10.32
C PHE A 489 21.02 -17.12 -8.90
N ASP A 490 20.01 -16.96 -8.05
CA ASP A 490 19.92 -17.58 -6.74
C ASP A 490 18.49 -18.11 -6.59
N VAL A 491 18.39 -19.43 -6.48
CA VAL A 491 17.13 -20.14 -6.35
C VAL A 491 17.09 -20.75 -4.95
N LEU A 492 15.89 -20.78 -4.34
CA LEU A 492 15.69 -21.10 -2.93
C LEU A 492 14.99 -22.47 -2.75
N PRO A 493 15.74 -23.57 -2.77
CA PRO A 493 15.23 -24.89 -2.41
C PRO A 493 14.67 -24.93 -0.98
N VAL A 494 13.59 -25.66 -0.81
CA VAL A 494 13.01 -25.97 0.50
C VAL A 494 13.10 -27.45 0.85
N MET A 495 13.26 -28.34 -0.14
CA MET A 495 13.50 -29.78 0.05
C MET A 495 14.62 -30.28 -0.85
N VAL A 496 15.70 -30.75 -0.23
CA VAL A 496 16.88 -31.27 -0.94
C VAL A 496 17.37 -32.55 -0.30
N TYR A 497 17.67 -33.56 -1.11
CA TYR A 497 18.20 -34.84 -0.66
C TYR A 497 19.59 -35.07 -1.25
N ARG A 498 20.49 -35.67 -0.47
CA ARG A 498 21.67 -36.34 -1.01
C ARG A 498 21.26 -37.70 -1.53
N VAL A 499 21.68 -38.03 -2.75
CA VAL A 499 21.54 -39.37 -3.35
C VAL A 499 22.90 -40.01 -3.39
N PHE A 500 23.07 -41.14 -2.70
CA PHE A 500 24.35 -41.87 -2.64
C PHE A 500 24.47 -42.87 -3.80
N PRO A 501 25.69 -43.33 -4.15
CA PRO A 501 25.90 -44.35 -5.18
C PRO A 501 25.20 -45.70 -4.91
N ASP A 502 24.85 -45.98 -3.65
CA ASP A 502 24.05 -47.16 -3.25
C ASP A 502 22.53 -46.95 -3.41
N GLY A 503 22.11 -45.76 -3.86
CA GLY A 503 20.71 -45.39 -4.07
C GLY A 503 19.98 -44.82 -2.85
N ARG A 504 20.64 -44.79 -1.67
CA ARG A 504 20.10 -44.21 -0.44
C ARG A 504 19.91 -42.70 -0.58
N GLU A 505 18.87 -42.18 0.06
CA GLU A 505 18.56 -40.75 0.11
C GLU A 505 18.63 -40.22 1.55
N GLU A 506 19.22 -39.03 1.72
CA GLU A 506 19.32 -38.34 3.01
C GLU A 506 18.87 -36.90 2.83
N LEU A 507 17.83 -36.49 3.56
CA LEU A 507 17.37 -35.10 3.57
C LEU A 507 18.47 -34.19 4.14
N VAL A 508 18.74 -33.08 3.47
CA VAL A 508 19.67 -32.04 3.91
C VAL A 508 19.00 -30.67 3.89
N ARG A 509 19.56 -29.73 4.65
CA ARG A 509 19.09 -28.34 4.71
C ARG A 509 20.21 -27.34 4.48
N GLY A 510 19.81 -26.08 4.29
CA GLY A 510 20.73 -24.95 4.15
C GLY A 510 21.38 -24.86 2.77
N VAL A 511 20.62 -25.18 1.72
CA VAL A 511 21.07 -25.24 0.32
C VAL A 511 20.54 -24.01 -0.41
N ASP A 512 21.44 -23.20 -0.98
CA ASP A 512 21.08 -22.20 -2.00
C ASP A 512 21.67 -22.66 -3.34
N PHE A 513 20.86 -22.64 -4.40
CA PHE A 513 21.29 -23.06 -5.74
C PHE A 513 21.69 -21.82 -6.55
N ILE A 514 22.99 -21.69 -6.81
CA ILE A 514 23.58 -20.55 -7.51
C ILE A 514 24.26 -20.98 -8.80
N GLY A 515 24.49 -20.02 -9.68
CA GLY A 515 25.32 -20.24 -10.86
C GLY A 515 25.12 -19.20 -11.94
N THR A 516 25.70 -19.50 -13.10
CA THR A 516 25.50 -18.71 -14.32
C THR A 516 24.62 -19.49 -15.31
N PRO A 517 23.63 -18.85 -15.95
CA PRO A 517 22.63 -19.52 -16.79
C PRO A 517 23.23 -20.41 -17.89
N LEU A 518 24.14 -19.85 -18.69
CA LEU A 518 24.74 -20.56 -19.84
C LEU A 518 25.49 -21.81 -19.41
N THR A 519 26.20 -21.74 -18.27
CA THR A 519 26.96 -22.87 -17.75
C THR A 519 26.02 -24.00 -17.36
N VAL A 520 24.98 -23.72 -16.56
CA VAL A 520 24.07 -24.76 -16.08
C VAL A 520 23.22 -25.35 -17.21
N PHE A 521 22.77 -24.53 -18.16
CA PHE A 521 22.04 -25.01 -19.34
C PHE A 521 22.86 -25.94 -20.23
N SER A 522 24.16 -25.67 -20.40
CA SER A 522 25.06 -26.58 -21.13
C SER A 522 25.27 -27.93 -20.42
N ARG A 523 24.90 -28.04 -19.14
CA ARG A 523 25.06 -29.23 -18.30
C ARG A 523 23.79 -30.07 -18.19
N LEU A 524 22.67 -29.65 -18.81
CA LEU A 524 21.45 -30.46 -18.88
C LEU A 524 21.72 -31.76 -19.64
N ALA A 525 21.53 -32.89 -18.97
CA ALA A 525 21.90 -34.21 -19.50
C ALA A 525 20.68 -35.01 -19.98
N ALA A 526 19.59 -35.02 -19.21
CA ALA A 526 18.38 -35.75 -19.52
C ALA A 526 17.17 -35.17 -18.76
N ALA A 527 15.97 -35.55 -19.18
CA ALA A 527 14.73 -35.29 -18.44
C ALA A 527 13.89 -36.56 -18.35
N ASP A 528 13.00 -36.59 -17.37
CA ASP A 528 12.03 -37.67 -17.19
C ASP A 528 10.66 -37.37 -17.84
N ASP A 529 9.73 -38.30 -17.66
CA ASP A 529 8.35 -38.26 -18.15
C ASP A 529 7.36 -37.67 -17.13
N HIS A 530 7.85 -37.17 -15.99
CA HIS A 530 7.02 -36.66 -14.91
C HIS A 530 6.90 -35.14 -14.95
N VAL A 531 5.94 -34.65 -15.73
CA VAL A 531 5.67 -33.22 -15.90
C VAL A 531 4.84 -32.67 -14.74
N GLU A 532 5.33 -31.61 -14.10
CA GLU A 532 4.65 -30.95 -12.99
C GLU A 532 4.46 -29.45 -13.25
N VAL A 533 3.49 -28.87 -12.54
CA VAL A 533 3.10 -27.46 -12.67
C VAL A 533 3.49 -26.68 -11.41
N PHE A 534 4.10 -25.52 -11.62
CA PHE A 534 4.26 -24.47 -10.61
C PHE A 534 3.35 -23.28 -10.98
N ASN A 535 2.46 -22.89 -10.07
CA ASN A 535 1.64 -21.68 -10.18
C ASN A 535 2.12 -20.64 -9.17
N GLY A 536 2.51 -19.46 -9.64
CA GLY A 536 3.15 -18.42 -8.82
C GLY A 536 2.77 -16.99 -9.21
N LEU A 537 3.30 -16.03 -8.46
CA LEU A 537 3.29 -14.60 -8.81
C LEU A 537 4.72 -14.21 -9.15
N CYS A 538 4.92 -13.69 -10.36
CA CYS A 538 6.22 -13.24 -10.84
C CYS A 538 6.33 -11.73 -10.63
N GLY A 539 7.38 -11.27 -9.94
CA GLY A 539 7.67 -9.84 -9.75
C GLY A 539 8.65 -9.30 -10.79
N ALA A 540 8.38 -8.12 -11.35
CA ALA A 540 9.30 -7.37 -12.22
C ALA A 540 8.96 -5.87 -12.19
N GLU A 541 9.57 -5.07 -13.06
CA GLU A 541 9.35 -3.61 -13.15
C GLU A 541 7.91 -3.22 -13.51
N SER A 542 7.10 -4.16 -14.02
CA SER A 542 5.66 -3.98 -14.25
C SER A 542 4.77 -4.51 -13.11
N GLY A 543 5.34 -4.80 -11.94
CA GLY A 543 4.64 -5.35 -10.77
C GLY A 543 4.51 -6.88 -10.79
N PHE A 544 3.63 -7.40 -9.94
CA PHE A 544 3.37 -8.83 -9.79
C PHE A 544 2.28 -9.31 -10.76
N VAL A 545 2.59 -10.32 -11.58
CA VAL A 545 1.62 -10.95 -12.50
C VAL A 545 1.55 -12.47 -12.25
N PRO A 546 0.37 -13.09 -12.37
CA PRO A 546 0.24 -14.54 -12.23
C PRO A 546 0.90 -15.27 -13.39
N VAL A 547 1.66 -16.32 -13.10
CA VAL A 547 2.41 -17.12 -14.07
C VAL A 547 2.31 -18.60 -13.73
N SER A 548 2.52 -19.43 -14.76
CA SER A 548 2.78 -20.85 -14.57
C SER A 548 4.09 -21.24 -15.21
N ALA A 549 4.79 -22.17 -14.58
CA ALA A 549 5.91 -22.89 -15.18
C ALA A 549 5.60 -24.38 -15.17
N VAL A 550 5.92 -25.07 -16.26
CA VAL A 550 5.62 -26.49 -16.45
C VAL A 550 6.87 -27.16 -16.99
N SER A 551 7.34 -28.21 -16.30
CA SER A 551 8.59 -28.87 -16.67
C SER A 551 8.60 -30.33 -16.23
N PRO A 552 9.26 -31.23 -16.98
CA PRO A 552 9.64 -32.55 -16.48
C PRO A 552 10.77 -32.46 -15.45
N GLY A 553 10.99 -33.53 -14.69
CA GLY A 553 12.19 -33.68 -13.87
C GLY A 553 13.44 -33.72 -14.75
N MET A 554 14.56 -33.17 -14.28
CA MET A 554 15.77 -33.00 -15.10
C MET A 554 17.04 -33.38 -14.35
N LEU A 555 17.93 -34.10 -15.04
CA LEU A 555 19.30 -34.35 -14.60
C LEU A 555 20.22 -33.27 -15.15
N VAL A 556 20.84 -32.52 -14.24
CA VAL A 556 21.94 -31.59 -14.54
C VAL A 556 23.23 -32.27 -14.12
N SER A 557 24.16 -32.45 -15.08
CA SER A 557 25.43 -33.14 -14.84
C SER A 557 26.34 -32.42 -13.83
N GLN A 558 26.14 -31.12 -13.62
CA GLN A 558 26.87 -30.34 -12.63
C GLN A 558 26.07 -29.11 -12.20
N VAL A 559 25.78 -29.02 -10.90
CA VAL A 559 25.26 -27.82 -10.22
C VAL A 559 26.26 -27.30 -9.20
N GLU A 560 26.11 -26.04 -8.81
CA GLU A 560 26.85 -25.43 -7.70
C GLU A 560 25.86 -25.01 -6.62
N VAL A 561 26.09 -25.44 -5.39
CA VAL A 561 25.30 -25.01 -4.24
C VAL A 561 26.19 -24.38 -3.19
N GLN A 562 25.67 -23.33 -2.57
CA GLN A 562 26.30 -22.66 -1.45
C GLN A 562 25.48 -22.85 -0.17
N LYS A 563 26.10 -22.50 0.96
CA LYS A 563 25.42 -22.50 2.25
C LYS A 563 24.41 -21.36 2.31
N LYS A 564 23.18 -21.71 2.66
CA LYS A 564 22.15 -20.71 2.99
C LYS A 564 22.59 -19.88 4.19
N PRO A 565 22.48 -18.53 4.14
CA PRO A 565 22.67 -17.72 5.32
C PRO A 565 21.67 -18.16 6.40
N LYS A 566 22.19 -18.51 7.57
CA LYS A 566 21.35 -18.90 8.71
C LYS A 566 20.94 -17.66 9.50
N SER A 567 19.71 -17.67 10.02
CA SER A 567 19.34 -16.74 11.08
C SER A 567 20.28 -16.97 12.28
N GLN A 568 20.77 -15.88 12.85
CA GLN A 568 21.55 -15.93 14.11
C GLN A 568 20.61 -15.87 15.32
N GLU A 569 19.29 -15.79 15.10
CA GLU A 569 18.31 -15.70 16.18
C GLU A 569 18.05 -17.07 16.79
N ARG A 570 18.15 -17.13 18.13
CA ARG A 570 17.78 -18.31 18.91
C ARG A 570 16.30 -18.65 18.74
N SER A 571 15.94 -19.92 18.96
CA SER A 571 14.55 -20.34 19.19
C SER A 571 13.90 -19.57 20.34
N PRO A 572 12.56 -19.56 20.43
CA PRO A 572 11.88 -18.97 21.58
C PRO A 572 12.45 -19.46 22.91
N ILE A 573 12.71 -18.53 23.83
CA ILE A 573 13.45 -18.78 25.08
C ILE A 573 12.59 -19.59 26.05
N LEU A 574 11.33 -19.21 26.20
CA LEU A 574 10.35 -19.99 26.94
C LEU A 574 9.72 -21.03 26.01
N ALA A 575 9.38 -22.20 26.57
CA ALA A 575 8.54 -23.16 25.87
C ALA A 575 7.16 -22.56 25.54
N ALA A 576 6.50 -23.12 24.53
CA ALA A 576 5.13 -22.74 24.20
C ALA A 576 4.21 -22.89 25.43
N PRO A 577 3.25 -21.98 25.65
CA PRO A 577 2.38 -22.01 26.82
C PRO A 577 1.51 -23.28 26.87
N ALA A 578 1.30 -23.83 28.06
CA ALA A 578 0.45 -25.00 28.28
C ALA A 578 -1.04 -24.72 27.99
N GLY A 579 -1.78 -25.74 27.54
CA GLY A 579 -3.22 -25.61 27.22
C GLY A 579 -3.52 -25.02 25.84
N TRP A 580 -2.53 -24.97 24.94
CA TRP A 580 -2.70 -24.58 23.55
C TRP A 580 -3.37 -25.73 22.76
N GLY A 581 -4.65 -25.52 22.48
CA GLY A 581 -5.54 -26.43 21.75
C GLY A 581 -6.96 -25.87 21.85
N PRO A 582 -7.86 -26.18 20.90
CA PRO A 582 -9.21 -25.64 20.90
C PRO A 582 -9.95 -26.04 22.19
N GLY A 583 -10.08 -25.09 23.11
CA GLY A 583 -10.83 -25.21 24.36
C GLY A 583 -12.07 -24.33 24.31
N THR A 584 -13.13 -24.70 25.03
CA THR A 584 -14.38 -23.93 25.10
C THR A 584 -14.11 -22.46 25.43
N ALA A 585 -14.55 -21.57 24.54
CA ALA A 585 -14.36 -20.13 24.64
C ALA A 585 -14.95 -19.60 25.97
N PRO A 586 -14.18 -18.84 26.77
CA PRO A 586 -14.76 -18.02 27.84
C PRO A 586 -15.65 -16.93 27.22
N ALA A 587 -16.39 -16.18 28.06
CA ALA A 587 -17.25 -15.11 27.59
C ALA A 587 -16.48 -14.06 26.75
N PRO A 588 -17.11 -13.43 25.73
CA PRO A 588 -16.44 -12.50 24.83
C PRO A 588 -15.67 -11.39 25.56
N GLY A 589 -14.41 -11.16 25.18
CA GLY A 589 -13.53 -10.15 25.79
C GLY A 589 -12.80 -10.54 27.08
N GLU A 590 -13.18 -11.64 27.76
CA GLU A 590 -12.40 -12.16 28.89
C GLU A 590 -11.16 -12.93 28.44
N ALA A 591 -11.24 -13.60 27.27
CA ALA A 591 -10.13 -14.38 26.71
C ALA A 591 -8.87 -13.52 26.52
N VAL A 592 -9.01 -12.36 25.88
CA VAL A 592 -7.92 -11.42 25.58
C VAL A 592 -7.29 -10.92 26.88
N SER A 593 -8.10 -10.34 27.77
CA SER A 593 -7.62 -9.77 29.03
C SER A 593 -6.94 -10.82 29.92
N ARG A 594 -7.47 -12.04 29.96
CA ARG A 594 -6.86 -13.15 30.70
C ARG A 594 -5.55 -13.60 30.07
N ALA A 595 -5.51 -13.80 28.76
CA ALA A 595 -4.29 -14.21 28.04
C ALA A 595 -3.16 -13.19 28.24
N MET A 596 -3.47 -11.89 28.17
CA MET A 596 -2.51 -10.82 28.44
C MET A 596 -1.94 -10.92 29.87
N ARG A 597 -2.78 -11.05 30.90
CA ARG A 597 -2.32 -11.14 32.30
C ARG A 597 -1.51 -12.42 32.57
N ASP A 598 -1.97 -13.56 32.06
CA ASP A 598 -1.33 -14.86 32.28
C ASP A 598 0.04 -14.92 31.60
N GLU A 599 0.17 -14.38 30.38
CA GLU A 599 1.47 -14.35 29.67
C GLU A 599 2.41 -13.29 30.24
N LEU A 600 1.88 -12.17 30.72
CA LEU A 600 2.66 -11.13 31.40
C LEU A 600 3.29 -11.69 32.67
N ALA A 601 2.48 -12.35 33.51
CA ALA A 601 2.92 -12.96 34.75
C ALA A 601 3.99 -14.03 34.49
N ARG A 602 3.78 -14.90 33.50
CA ARG A 602 4.74 -15.94 33.12
C ARG A 602 6.06 -15.33 32.63
N SER A 603 5.98 -14.35 31.73
CA SER A 603 7.16 -13.71 31.15
C SER A 603 7.99 -12.99 32.20
N MET A 604 7.36 -12.24 33.11
CA MET A 604 8.07 -11.58 34.22
C MET A 604 8.74 -12.57 35.19
N ALA A 605 8.18 -13.77 35.37
CA ALA A 605 8.71 -14.79 36.28
C ALA A 605 9.84 -15.63 35.66
N GLU A 606 9.72 -15.99 34.38
CA GLU A 606 10.54 -17.05 33.78
C GLU A 606 11.48 -16.54 32.67
N LEU A 607 11.16 -15.43 31.99
CA LEU A 607 11.90 -14.98 30.81
C LEU A 607 13.28 -14.44 31.18
N ARG A 608 14.31 -15.22 30.89
CA ARG A 608 15.72 -14.84 31.04
C ARG A 608 16.59 -15.68 30.12
N LEU A 609 17.67 -15.10 29.62
CA LEU A 609 18.66 -15.82 28.83
C LEU A 609 20.03 -15.76 29.51
N ASP A 610 20.46 -16.88 30.09
CA ASP A 610 21.79 -17.06 30.68
C ASP A 610 22.19 -15.91 31.64
N THR A 611 23.27 -15.18 31.32
CA THR A 611 23.80 -14.03 32.09
C THR A 611 23.20 -12.68 31.67
N LEU A 612 22.25 -12.65 30.73
CA LEU A 612 21.64 -11.43 30.25
C LEU A 612 20.56 -10.92 31.22
N PRO A 613 20.30 -9.61 31.27
CA PRO A 613 19.31 -9.05 32.18
C PRO A 613 17.91 -9.64 31.96
N LYS A 614 17.18 -9.84 33.05
CA LYS A 614 15.75 -10.16 33.00
C LYS A 614 14.93 -8.90 32.65
N PRO A 615 13.72 -9.05 32.09
CA PRO A 615 12.79 -7.93 31.97
C PRO A 615 12.52 -7.31 33.35
N TYR A 616 12.49 -5.98 33.39
CA TYR A 616 12.03 -5.25 34.58
C TYR A 616 10.65 -4.60 34.36
N PHE A 617 10.27 -4.41 33.09
CA PHE A 617 8.97 -3.88 32.70
C PHE A 617 8.48 -4.56 31.42
N ILE A 618 7.20 -4.95 31.40
CA ILE A 618 6.48 -5.43 30.22
C ILE A 618 5.09 -4.79 30.21
N ALA A 619 4.64 -4.32 29.04
CA ALA A 619 3.27 -3.89 28.81
C ALA A 619 2.72 -4.52 27.52
N TYR A 620 1.44 -4.90 27.57
CA TYR A 620 0.69 -5.38 26.43
C TYR A 620 -0.45 -4.42 26.14
N ARG A 621 -0.59 -4.02 24.88
CA ARG A 621 -1.74 -3.27 24.36
C ARG A 621 -2.38 -4.07 23.23
N VAL A 622 -3.68 -4.34 23.34
CA VAL A 622 -4.47 -4.98 22.29
C VAL A 622 -5.53 -3.98 21.82
N ASP A 623 -5.46 -3.62 20.55
CA ASP A 623 -6.42 -2.72 19.89
C ASP A 623 -7.36 -3.56 19.03
N GLU A 624 -8.63 -3.66 19.44
CA GLU A 624 -9.71 -4.22 18.64
C GLU A 624 -10.34 -3.10 17.81
N ILE A 625 -10.23 -3.20 16.49
CA ILE A 625 -10.61 -2.14 15.56
C ILE A 625 -11.79 -2.63 14.73
N GLU A 626 -12.89 -1.89 14.75
CA GLU A 626 -14.00 -2.02 13.81
C GLU A 626 -14.09 -0.71 13.01
N ARG A 627 -14.10 -0.81 11.68
CA ARG A 627 -14.09 0.36 10.80
C ARG A 627 -14.95 0.17 9.57
N ALA A 628 -15.50 1.26 9.07
CA ALA A 628 -16.10 1.37 7.76
C ALA A 628 -15.68 2.68 7.10
N GLU A 629 -15.55 2.64 5.78
CA GLU A 629 -15.24 3.80 4.96
C GLU A 629 -16.09 3.80 3.69
N ALA A 630 -16.40 4.99 3.20
CA ALA A 630 -17.05 5.19 1.93
C ALA A 630 -16.53 6.48 1.30
N ALA A 631 -16.20 6.43 0.01
CA ALA A 631 -15.86 7.62 -0.75
C ALA A 631 -16.74 7.72 -1.99
N ALA A 632 -17.08 8.93 -2.38
CA ALA A 632 -17.86 9.21 -3.58
C ALA A 632 -17.34 10.44 -4.33
N THR A 633 -17.59 10.46 -5.62
CA THR A 633 -17.37 11.62 -6.48
C THR A 633 -18.57 11.81 -7.38
N LEU A 634 -19.01 13.06 -7.55
CA LEU A 634 -20.14 13.41 -8.42
C LEU A 634 -21.40 12.55 -8.14
N GLY A 635 -21.64 12.09 -6.91
CA GLY A 635 -22.78 11.25 -6.55
C GLY A 635 -22.64 9.76 -6.85
N SER A 636 -21.45 9.30 -7.24
CA SER A 636 -21.13 7.91 -7.56
C SER A 636 -20.06 7.39 -6.60
N LEU A 637 -20.23 6.19 -6.04
CA LEU A 637 -19.26 5.61 -5.10
C LEU A 637 -17.93 5.27 -5.80
N LEU A 638 -16.82 5.68 -5.19
CA LEU A 638 -15.45 5.28 -5.55
C LEU A 638 -15.09 3.93 -4.93
N HIS A 639 -15.42 3.75 -3.65
CA HIS A 639 -15.30 2.50 -2.92
C HIS A 639 -16.21 2.56 -1.70
N SER A 640 -16.49 1.38 -1.13
CA SER A 640 -16.99 1.30 0.23
C SER A 640 -16.50 0.00 0.84
N ASP A 641 -15.73 0.15 1.90
CA ASP A 641 -14.97 -0.92 2.53
C ASP A 641 -15.35 -0.97 4.03
N GLY A 642 -15.19 -2.13 4.65
CA GLY A 642 -15.41 -2.30 6.08
C GLY A 642 -14.72 -3.54 6.59
N GLY A 643 -14.29 -3.52 7.84
CA GLY A 643 -13.47 -4.59 8.37
C GLY A 643 -13.31 -4.56 9.88
N ARG A 644 -12.77 -5.68 10.38
CA ARG A 644 -12.38 -5.85 11.78
C ARG A 644 -10.95 -6.36 11.85
N ALA A 645 -10.18 -5.81 12.76
CA ALA A 645 -8.80 -6.23 13.03
C ALA A 645 -8.55 -6.26 14.54
N ARG A 646 -7.56 -7.04 14.97
CA ARG A 646 -7.12 -7.07 16.36
C ARG A 646 -5.60 -7.03 16.37
N ARG A 647 -5.02 -5.94 16.86
CA ARG A 647 -3.57 -5.71 16.83
C ARG A 647 -2.98 -5.79 18.22
N LEU A 648 -1.83 -6.44 18.34
CA LEU A 648 -1.02 -6.50 19.55
C LEU A 648 0.21 -5.61 19.41
N THR A 649 0.47 -4.81 20.44
CA THR A 649 1.74 -4.13 20.69
C THR A 649 2.34 -4.66 22.00
N VAL A 650 3.64 -4.99 21.97
CA VAL A 650 4.40 -5.39 23.16
C VAL A 650 5.49 -4.36 23.43
N GLU A 651 5.44 -3.73 24.60
CA GLU A 651 6.55 -2.94 25.12
C GLU A 651 7.30 -3.76 26.16
N LEU A 652 8.58 -4.03 25.93
CA LEU A 652 9.42 -4.80 26.85
C LEU A 652 10.73 -4.07 27.11
N ARG A 653 11.08 -3.95 28.39
CA ARG A 653 12.30 -3.27 28.83
C ARG A 653 13.19 -4.14 29.71
N VAL A 654 14.50 -4.08 29.45
CA VAL A 654 15.56 -4.77 30.19
C VAL A 654 16.59 -3.76 30.71
N GLY A 655 17.11 -3.98 31.92
CA GLY A 655 17.90 -3.00 32.65
C GLY A 655 17.16 -2.56 33.92
N ASP A 656 17.06 -1.25 34.12
CA ASP A 656 16.27 -0.64 35.19
C ASP A 656 15.70 0.72 34.74
N TYR A 657 14.92 1.37 35.61
CA TYR A 657 14.31 2.67 35.30
C TYR A 657 15.31 3.78 34.98
N ALA A 658 16.52 3.72 35.53
CA ALA A 658 17.55 4.73 35.29
C ALA A 658 18.25 4.51 33.94
N PHE A 659 18.43 3.24 33.54
CA PHE A 659 19.09 2.87 32.30
C PHE A 659 18.56 1.56 31.70
N ASP A 660 17.92 1.64 30.54
CA ASP A 660 17.38 0.49 29.80
C ASP A 660 17.65 0.55 28.28
N ASN A 661 17.06 -0.38 27.53
CA ASN A 661 17.21 -0.55 26.09
C ASN A 661 16.54 0.52 25.21
N THR A 662 15.69 1.39 25.78
CA THR A 662 14.92 2.38 25.00
C THR A 662 15.73 3.66 24.74
N ASN A 663 15.14 4.64 24.04
CA ASN A 663 15.82 5.89 23.67
C ASN A 663 17.15 5.65 22.92
N PHE A 664 17.16 4.64 22.05
CA PHE A 664 18.28 4.26 21.20
C PHE A 664 17.80 4.05 19.76
N MET A 665 18.58 4.50 18.79
CA MET A 665 18.30 4.38 17.36
C MET A 665 19.48 3.69 16.67
N GLY A 666 19.23 2.49 16.15
CA GLY A 666 20.20 1.68 15.41
C GLY A 666 19.56 0.99 14.21
N LEU A 667 20.37 0.40 13.32
CA LEU A 667 19.84 -0.42 12.23
C LEU A 667 19.28 -1.74 12.80
N PRO A 668 18.04 -2.15 12.46
CA PRO A 668 17.51 -3.44 12.87
C PRO A 668 18.42 -4.59 12.41
N THR A 669 18.81 -5.46 13.34
CA THR A 669 19.52 -6.70 13.08
C THR A 669 18.51 -7.77 12.62
N GLY A 670 18.28 -7.88 11.29
CA GLY A 670 17.51 -8.98 10.68
C GLY A 670 16.58 -8.57 9.53
N ARG A 671 16.60 -9.36 8.43
CA ARG A 671 15.79 -9.13 7.21
C ARG A 671 14.27 -9.16 7.46
N SER A 672 13.78 -10.03 8.35
CA SER A 672 12.34 -10.13 8.67
C SER A 672 11.81 -8.89 9.37
N ARG A 673 12.66 -8.20 10.16
CA ARG A 673 12.30 -7.00 10.92
C ARG A 673 12.27 -5.72 10.06
N LEU A 674 12.96 -5.73 8.92
CA LEU A 674 12.92 -4.65 7.93
C LEU A 674 11.59 -4.64 7.15
N VAL A 675 10.94 -5.81 7.05
CA VAL A 675 9.65 -6.01 6.35
C VAL A 675 8.44 -5.90 7.31
N SER A 676 8.60 -6.23 8.61
CA SER A 676 7.52 -6.13 9.61
C SER A 676 7.29 -4.74 10.20
N GLY A 677 7.99 -3.71 9.69
CA GLY A 677 7.79 -2.31 10.07
C GLY A 677 8.29 -1.95 11.47
N PHE A 678 8.75 -0.72 11.63
CA PHE A 678 8.98 -0.08 12.91
C PHE A 678 7.70 -0.16 13.76
N GLY A 679 7.67 -0.97 14.82
CA GLY A 679 6.56 -1.00 15.78
C GLY A 679 6.07 -2.37 16.27
N GLY A 680 6.58 -3.49 15.75
CA GLY A 680 6.26 -4.82 16.32
C GLY A 680 4.77 -5.17 16.36
N LEU A 681 3.97 -4.64 15.43
CA LEU A 681 2.53 -4.88 15.33
C LEU A 681 2.29 -6.33 14.89
N VAL A 682 1.64 -7.11 15.76
CA VAL A 682 1.25 -8.50 15.49
C VAL A 682 -0.28 -8.58 15.36
N GLU A 683 -0.78 -9.14 14.26
CA GLU A 683 -2.22 -9.43 14.11
C GLU A 683 -2.61 -10.62 15.01
N LEU A 684 -3.61 -10.40 15.86
CA LEU A 684 -4.21 -11.42 16.72
C LEU A 684 -5.44 -12.04 16.03
N PRO A 685 -5.84 -13.27 16.41
CA PRO A 685 -7.09 -13.84 15.94
C PRO A 685 -8.30 -12.99 16.34
N LEU A 686 -9.28 -12.90 15.45
CA LEU A 686 -10.59 -12.29 15.71
C LEU A 686 -11.45 -13.20 16.59
N ASP A 687 -11.20 -14.51 16.55
CA ASP A 687 -11.82 -15.48 17.46
C ASP A 687 -11.27 -15.30 18.89
N ASP A 688 -12.15 -15.40 19.90
CA ASP A 688 -11.76 -15.34 21.32
C ASP A 688 -11.19 -16.67 21.84
N ASP A 689 -10.22 -17.23 21.08
CA ASP A 689 -9.48 -18.43 21.47
C ASP A 689 -8.30 -18.06 22.38
N TYR A 690 -8.46 -18.35 23.68
CA TYR A 690 -7.44 -18.08 24.70
C TYR A 690 -6.07 -18.67 24.35
N GLY A 691 -6.03 -19.89 23.80
CA GLY A 691 -4.78 -20.59 23.50
C GLY A 691 -4.02 -19.95 22.35
N VAL A 692 -4.72 -19.59 21.27
CA VAL A 692 -4.11 -18.92 20.10
C VAL A 692 -3.67 -17.50 20.46
N ILE A 693 -4.49 -16.74 21.20
CA ILE A 693 -4.12 -15.38 21.64
C ILE A 693 -2.87 -15.42 22.52
N ARG A 694 -2.84 -16.31 23.53
CA ARG A 694 -1.70 -16.44 24.43
C ARG A 694 -0.42 -16.86 23.70
N ARG A 695 -0.54 -17.68 22.67
CA ARG A 695 0.58 -18.08 21.81
C ARG A 695 1.18 -16.88 21.05
N GLN A 696 0.34 -16.03 20.46
CA GLN A 696 0.83 -14.84 19.76
C GLN A 696 1.49 -13.84 20.71
N LEU A 697 0.93 -13.65 21.92
CA LEU A 697 1.56 -12.88 22.99
C LEU A 697 2.95 -13.44 23.36
N TRP A 698 3.09 -14.76 23.50
CA TRP A 698 4.37 -15.41 23.79
C TRP A 698 5.42 -15.15 22.70
N LEU A 699 5.08 -15.36 21.42
CA LEU A 699 6.01 -15.15 20.31
C LEU A 699 6.42 -13.68 20.18
N ALA A 700 5.46 -12.76 20.31
CA ALA A 700 5.72 -11.33 20.28
C ALA A 700 6.63 -10.89 21.44
N THR A 701 6.38 -11.42 22.65
CA THR A 701 7.19 -11.12 23.84
C THR A 701 8.61 -11.66 23.74
N ASP A 702 8.77 -12.87 23.20
CA ASP A 702 10.09 -13.47 22.97
C ASP A 702 10.92 -12.65 21.96
N GLY A 703 10.29 -12.23 20.86
CA GLY A 703 10.90 -11.34 19.87
C GLY A 703 11.32 -9.99 20.48
N ALA A 704 10.43 -9.37 21.26
CA ALA A 704 10.69 -8.10 21.94
C ALA A 704 11.82 -8.21 22.99
N TYR A 705 11.93 -9.32 23.72
CA TYR A 705 13.00 -9.54 24.69
C TYR A 705 14.38 -9.62 24.03
N LYS A 706 14.49 -10.40 22.95
CA LYS A 706 15.76 -10.56 22.22
C LYS A 706 16.24 -9.20 21.68
N GLU A 707 15.32 -8.44 21.11
CA GLU A 707 15.59 -7.08 20.63
C GLU A 707 16.00 -6.14 21.76
N ALA A 708 15.28 -6.14 22.89
CA ALA A 708 15.58 -5.31 24.03
C ALA A 708 16.99 -5.57 24.58
N VAL A 709 17.42 -6.83 24.67
CA VAL A 709 18.76 -7.18 25.16
C VAL A 709 19.85 -6.72 24.17
N GLU A 710 19.65 -6.88 22.86
CA GLU A 710 20.57 -6.39 21.83
C GLU A 710 20.69 -4.87 21.88
N GLN A 711 19.57 -4.16 21.93
CA GLN A 711 19.51 -2.70 22.03
C GLN A 711 20.18 -2.18 23.31
N LEU A 712 19.99 -2.83 24.46
CA LEU A 712 20.68 -2.44 25.70
C LEU A 712 22.20 -2.54 25.55
N SER A 713 22.70 -3.62 24.97
CA SER A 713 24.14 -3.81 24.72
C SER A 713 24.68 -2.77 23.74
N GLN A 714 23.98 -2.51 22.63
CA GLN A 714 24.37 -1.49 21.65
C GLN A 714 24.41 -0.10 22.27
N LYS A 715 23.37 0.27 23.04
CA LYS A 715 23.32 1.55 23.74
C LYS A 715 24.46 1.70 24.75
N ARG A 716 24.83 0.65 25.50
CA ARG A 716 26.00 0.66 26.40
C ARG A 716 27.28 0.93 25.62
N ALA A 717 27.54 0.17 24.56
CA ALA A 717 28.73 0.33 23.72
C ALA A 717 28.81 1.73 23.08
N ALA A 718 27.67 2.25 22.58
CA ALA A 718 27.58 3.59 22.02
C ALA A 718 27.97 4.69 23.03
N LEU A 719 27.65 4.49 24.31
CA LEU A 719 27.92 5.45 25.39
C LEU A 719 29.29 5.28 26.05
N GLU A 720 29.98 4.15 25.91
CA GLU A 720 31.35 3.97 26.44
C GLU A 720 32.37 4.93 25.81
N SER A 721 32.15 5.29 24.55
CA SER A 721 33.01 6.23 23.81
C SER A 721 32.58 7.71 23.94
N ARG A 722 31.55 8.01 24.75
CA ARG A 722 30.92 9.34 24.81
C ARG A 722 30.74 9.82 26.24
N THR A 723 31.00 11.11 26.46
CA THR A 723 30.69 11.76 27.73
C THR A 723 29.20 12.07 27.78
N ARG A 724 28.46 11.43 28.69
CA ARG A 724 27.03 11.73 28.93
C ARG A 724 26.91 13.10 29.60
N SER A 725 26.23 14.04 28.94
CA SER A 725 26.01 15.39 29.46
C SER A 725 24.86 15.48 30.48
N ASP A 726 23.81 14.64 30.34
CA ASP A 726 22.62 14.66 31.19
C ASP A 726 22.21 13.24 31.69
N TYR A 727 22.04 13.12 33.01
CA TYR A 727 21.59 11.89 33.70
C TYR A 727 20.09 11.95 33.99
N VAL A 728 19.29 11.70 32.95
CA VAL A 728 17.83 11.52 33.06
C VAL A 728 17.51 10.02 33.01
N PRO A 729 16.63 9.49 33.89
CA PRO A 729 16.15 8.10 33.81
C PRO A 729 15.52 7.77 32.46
N ASP A 730 15.53 6.51 32.05
CA ASP A 730 14.93 6.06 30.78
C ASP A 730 13.43 5.78 30.87
N LEU A 731 12.90 5.58 32.09
CA LEU A 731 11.48 5.43 32.36
C LEU A 731 11.10 6.07 33.71
N SER A 732 9.98 6.80 33.77
CA SER A 732 9.39 7.25 35.03
C SER A 732 8.54 6.15 35.69
N LYS A 733 8.53 6.13 37.01
CA LYS A 733 7.54 5.39 37.80
C LYS A 733 6.30 6.25 37.98
N GLU A 734 5.15 5.69 37.65
CA GLU A 734 3.84 6.32 37.81
C GLU A 734 2.98 5.52 38.79
N ASP A 735 1.93 6.16 39.32
CA ASP A 735 1.01 5.49 40.23
C ASP A 735 0.17 4.44 39.48
N VAL A 736 -0.09 3.31 40.14
CA VAL A 736 -0.90 2.23 39.55
C VAL A 736 -2.33 2.72 39.34
N ALA A 737 -2.81 2.60 38.11
CA ALA A 737 -4.16 3.00 37.72
C ALA A 737 -4.95 1.82 37.16
N THR A 738 -6.26 1.79 37.46
CA THR A 738 -7.21 0.90 36.79
C THR A 738 -8.35 1.74 36.24
N VAL A 739 -8.42 1.87 34.92
CA VAL A 739 -9.44 2.67 34.23
C VAL A 739 -10.26 1.76 33.34
N ARG A 740 -11.59 1.78 33.46
CA ARG A 740 -12.46 0.96 32.62
C ARG A 740 -13.61 1.79 32.11
N ASP A 741 -13.69 1.90 30.80
CA ASP A 741 -14.86 2.45 30.15
C ASP A 741 -16.00 1.43 30.21
N GLU A 742 -17.15 1.85 30.75
CA GLU A 742 -18.37 1.04 30.80
C GLU A 742 -19.26 1.26 29.57
N ALA A 743 -18.97 2.27 28.75
CA ALA A 743 -19.76 2.61 27.58
C ALA A 743 -19.54 1.60 26.45
N SER A 744 -20.65 1.04 25.94
CA SER A 744 -20.65 0.33 24.66
C SER A 744 -20.45 1.34 23.54
N ALA A 745 -19.61 1.00 22.57
CA ALA A 745 -19.56 1.77 21.33
C ALA A 745 -20.86 1.58 20.52
N PRO A 746 -21.30 2.62 19.80
CA PRO A 746 -22.37 2.47 18.82
C PRO A 746 -21.89 1.62 17.64
N PRO A 747 -22.80 0.87 16.98
CA PRO A 747 -22.46 0.11 15.79
C PRO A 747 -22.04 1.02 14.63
N VAL A 748 -21.12 0.54 13.80
CA VAL A 748 -20.62 1.28 12.64
C VAL A 748 -21.57 1.08 11.46
N GLU A 749 -22.41 2.08 11.16
CA GLU A 749 -23.40 2.02 10.09
C GLU A 749 -22.84 2.44 8.71
N ARG A 750 -22.20 1.50 8.01
CA ARG A 750 -21.65 1.71 6.66
C ARG A 750 -22.65 2.33 5.67
N SER A 751 -23.89 1.84 5.63
CA SER A 751 -24.92 2.34 4.70
C SER A 751 -25.27 3.81 4.92
N GLY A 752 -25.19 4.29 6.16
CA GLY A 752 -25.37 5.71 6.49
C GLY A 752 -24.27 6.57 5.88
N GLY A 753 -23.02 6.13 6.03
CA GLY A 753 -21.86 6.75 5.40
C GLY A 753 -21.96 6.81 3.88
N GLU A 754 -22.31 5.70 3.22
CA GLU A 754 -22.47 5.66 1.77
C GLU A 754 -23.55 6.64 1.25
N SER A 755 -24.67 6.76 1.95
CA SER A 755 -25.75 7.71 1.62
C SER A 755 -25.29 9.17 1.76
N LEU A 756 -24.53 9.46 2.81
CA LEU A 756 -23.97 10.79 3.07
C LEU A 756 -23.03 11.21 1.95
N VAL A 757 -22.00 10.41 1.65
CA VAL A 757 -20.98 10.77 0.66
C VAL A 757 -21.54 10.89 -0.75
N ARG A 758 -22.50 10.02 -1.15
CA ARG A 758 -23.20 10.15 -2.44
C ARG A 758 -23.91 11.50 -2.55
N SER A 759 -24.66 11.90 -1.53
CA SER A 759 -25.41 13.16 -1.61
C SER A 759 -24.55 14.41 -1.63
N LEU A 760 -23.51 14.46 -0.80
CA LEU A 760 -22.63 15.62 -0.73
C LEU A 760 -21.79 15.75 -2.01
N SER A 761 -21.28 14.63 -2.53
CA SER A 761 -20.50 14.64 -3.77
C SER A 761 -21.33 14.98 -5.00
N ALA A 762 -22.64 14.70 -5.00
CA ALA A 762 -23.54 15.06 -6.09
C ALA A 762 -23.65 16.59 -6.31
N VAL A 763 -23.39 17.41 -5.27
CA VAL A 763 -23.37 18.88 -5.37
C VAL A 763 -22.37 19.35 -6.44
N PHE A 764 -21.24 18.65 -6.58
CA PHE A 764 -20.20 19.00 -7.54
C PHE A 764 -20.59 18.84 -9.01
N ARG A 765 -21.69 18.13 -9.33
CA ARG A 765 -22.20 18.03 -10.71
C ARG A 765 -22.55 19.40 -11.32
N ALA A 766 -22.93 20.36 -10.47
CA ALA A 766 -23.27 21.71 -10.90
C ALA A 766 -22.03 22.63 -11.07
N ALA A 767 -20.83 22.16 -10.73
CA ALA A 767 -19.58 22.92 -10.71
C ALA A 767 -18.54 22.31 -11.68
N PRO A 768 -18.75 22.42 -13.00
CA PRO A 768 -17.89 21.76 -13.97
C PRO A 768 -16.44 22.29 -13.98
N ASP A 769 -16.22 23.46 -13.42
CA ASP A 769 -14.90 24.07 -13.33
C ASP A 769 -13.95 23.33 -12.35
N LEU A 770 -14.48 22.44 -11.52
CA LEU A 770 -13.72 21.57 -10.62
C LEU A 770 -13.33 20.28 -11.35
N TYR A 771 -12.04 19.97 -11.42
CA TYR A 771 -11.54 18.80 -12.16
C TYR A 771 -11.28 17.57 -11.29
N SER A 772 -11.16 17.76 -9.97
CA SER A 772 -11.00 16.69 -8.99
C SER A 772 -11.89 17.00 -7.81
N THR A 773 -12.74 16.05 -7.43
CA THR A 773 -13.66 16.18 -6.29
C THR A 773 -13.79 14.84 -5.60
N SER A 774 -13.78 14.84 -4.28
CA SER A 774 -14.06 13.66 -3.47
C SER A 774 -14.79 14.06 -2.20
N VAL A 775 -15.70 13.18 -1.78
CA VAL A 775 -16.25 13.19 -0.43
C VAL A 775 -15.99 11.83 0.17
N GLU A 776 -15.30 11.82 1.30
CA GLU A 776 -14.90 10.62 2.03
C GLU A 776 -15.46 10.69 3.44
N TRP A 777 -16.03 9.57 3.88
CA TRP A 777 -16.44 9.36 5.24
C TRP A 777 -15.72 8.12 5.77
N THR A 778 -15.19 8.24 6.98
CA THR A 778 -14.67 7.11 7.75
C THR A 778 -15.32 7.11 9.12
N GLY A 779 -15.60 5.94 9.66
CA GLY A 779 -16.15 5.79 11.00
C GLY A 779 -15.78 4.45 11.59
N GLY A 780 -15.68 4.39 12.92
CA GLY A 780 -15.24 3.18 13.58
C GLY A 780 -15.20 3.27 15.08
N THR A 781 -14.68 2.19 15.69
CA THR A 781 -14.40 2.10 17.11
C THR A 781 -13.12 1.32 17.35
N VAL A 782 -12.26 1.86 18.22
CA VAL A 782 -11.11 1.15 18.77
C VAL A 782 -11.41 0.85 20.22
N ARG A 783 -11.41 -0.42 20.55
CA ARG A 783 -11.41 -0.86 21.95
C ARG A 783 -10.00 -1.32 22.30
N THR A 784 -9.33 -0.51 23.11
CA THR A 784 -7.98 -0.79 23.59
C THR A 784 -8.05 -1.49 24.94
N SER A 785 -7.41 -2.65 25.06
CA SER A 785 -7.12 -3.33 26.33
C SER A 785 -5.63 -3.21 26.64
N TYR A 786 -5.28 -2.79 27.85
CA TYR A 786 -3.89 -2.60 28.27
C TYR A 786 -3.65 -3.22 29.65
N VAL A 787 -2.49 -3.87 29.82
CA VAL A 787 -1.95 -4.29 31.12
C VAL A 787 -0.44 -4.12 31.14
N ASN A 788 0.13 -3.77 32.30
CA ASN A 788 1.58 -3.77 32.49
C ASN A 788 2.02 -4.47 33.78
N SER A 789 3.32 -4.74 33.88
CA SER A 789 3.94 -5.47 35.01
C SER A 789 3.96 -4.70 36.32
N GLU A 790 3.66 -3.40 36.32
CA GLU A 790 3.52 -2.58 37.54
C GLU A 790 2.12 -2.73 38.17
N GLY A 791 1.17 -3.32 37.43
CA GLY A 791 -0.21 -3.54 37.87
C GLY A 791 -1.22 -2.55 37.26
N THR A 792 -0.76 -1.58 36.46
CA THR A 792 -1.68 -0.67 35.75
C THR A 792 -2.42 -1.44 34.66
N SER A 793 -3.72 -1.19 34.56
CA SER A 793 -4.55 -1.75 33.49
C SER A 793 -5.62 -0.76 33.04
N PHE A 794 -5.98 -0.81 31.77
CA PHE A 794 -7.17 -0.09 31.33
C PHE A 794 -7.91 -0.78 30.19
N VAL A 795 -9.20 -0.46 30.07
CA VAL A 795 -10.00 -0.72 28.88
C VAL A 795 -10.60 0.60 28.45
N ARG A 796 -10.25 1.05 27.24
CA ARG A 796 -10.72 2.32 26.67
C ARG A 796 -11.45 2.06 25.36
N THR A 797 -12.62 2.66 25.21
CA THR A 797 -13.42 2.59 23.98
C THR A 797 -13.40 3.97 23.31
N SER A 798 -12.82 4.05 22.12
CA SER A 798 -12.64 5.28 21.37
C SER A 798 -13.36 5.19 20.02
N PRO A 799 -14.65 5.59 19.94
CA PRO A 799 -15.35 5.73 18.68
C PRO A 799 -14.87 6.98 17.93
N TRP A 800 -14.91 6.95 16.61
CA TRP A 800 -14.64 8.11 15.77
C TRP A 800 -15.52 8.12 14.53
N THR A 801 -15.73 9.31 14.00
CA THR A 801 -16.25 9.57 12.67
C THR A 801 -15.54 10.78 12.10
N ALA A 802 -15.22 10.73 10.82
CA ALA A 802 -14.56 11.81 10.10
C ALA A 802 -15.20 11.95 8.71
N LEU A 803 -15.49 13.19 8.33
CA LEU A 803 -15.91 13.56 7.00
C LEU A 803 -14.83 14.46 6.38
N ARG A 804 -14.44 14.15 5.15
CA ARG A 804 -13.51 14.95 4.35
C ARG A 804 -14.15 15.25 3.01
N VAL A 805 -14.23 16.53 2.65
CA VAL A 805 -14.70 17.00 1.34
C VAL A 805 -13.56 17.78 0.71
N GLN A 806 -13.05 17.29 -0.41
CA GLN A 806 -11.98 17.94 -1.15
C GLN A 806 -12.45 18.29 -2.55
N ALA A 807 -12.07 19.48 -3.02
CA ALA A 807 -12.17 19.81 -4.43
C ALA A 807 -10.98 20.64 -4.91
N SER A 808 -10.61 20.42 -6.16
CA SER A 808 -9.51 21.09 -6.82
C SER A 808 -9.89 21.66 -8.18
N THR A 809 -9.31 22.81 -8.49
CA THR A 809 -9.47 23.57 -9.73
C THR A 809 -8.14 24.26 -10.10
N GLN A 810 -8.13 25.03 -11.18
CA GLN A 810 -7.06 25.94 -11.53
C GLN A 810 -7.60 27.36 -11.68
N ALA A 811 -6.82 28.35 -11.23
CA ALA A 811 -7.05 29.75 -11.53
C ALA A 811 -6.86 30.05 -13.02
N THR A 812 -7.31 31.23 -13.48
CA THR A 812 -7.22 31.64 -14.89
C THR A 812 -5.80 31.69 -15.45
N ASP A 813 -4.79 31.72 -14.59
CA ASP A 813 -3.37 31.68 -14.95
C ASP A 813 -2.72 30.29 -14.75
N GLY A 814 -3.52 29.24 -14.58
CA GLY A 814 -3.08 27.86 -14.46
C GLY A 814 -2.68 27.42 -13.05
N MET A 815 -2.64 28.32 -12.07
CA MET A 815 -2.28 27.97 -10.70
C MET A 815 -3.30 26.96 -10.10
N PRO A 816 -2.87 25.79 -9.61
CA PRO A 816 -3.75 24.86 -8.90
C PRO A 816 -4.32 25.51 -7.64
N LEU A 817 -5.59 25.24 -7.38
CA LEU A 817 -6.31 25.67 -6.20
C LEU A 817 -7.02 24.45 -5.62
N THR A 818 -6.84 24.21 -4.34
CA THR A 818 -7.52 23.15 -3.59
C THR A 818 -8.11 23.76 -2.32
N ASP A 819 -9.31 23.33 -1.97
CA ASP A 819 -9.94 23.64 -0.69
C ASP A 819 -10.51 22.35 -0.09
N VAL A 820 -10.52 22.30 1.24
CA VAL A 820 -10.95 21.13 2.02
C VAL A 820 -11.94 21.58 3.09
N VAL A 821 -13.00 20.80 3.27
CA VAL A 821 -13.86 20.86 4.46
C VAL A 821 -13.65 19.54 5.20
N ALA A 822 -13.36 19.64 6.50
CA ALA A 822 -13.09 18.50 7.36
C ALA A 822 -13.89 18.66 8.64
N GLU A 823 -14.66 17.63 8.97
CA GLU A 823 -15.44 17.55 10.21
C GLU A 823 -15.10 16.24 10.92
N ASP A 824 -14.89 16.30 12.23
CA ASP A 824 -14.50 15.18 13.08
C ASP A 824 -15.42 15.09 14.30
N GLY A 825 -15.74 13.86 14.70
CA GLY A 825 -16.59 13.56 15.84
C GLY A 825 -16.28 12.19 16.44
N ALA A 826 -16.87 11.88 17.58
CA ALA A 826 -16.86 10.53 18.14
C ALA A 826 -17.93 9.65 17.49
N VAL A 827 -19.11 10.22 17.24
CA VAL A 827 -20.26 9.52 16.65
C VAL A 827 -20.89 10.32 15.51
N PRO A 828 -21.64 9.71 14.58
CA PRO A 828 -22.25 10.43 13.45
C PRO A 828 -23.12 11.64 13.84
N ALA A 829 -23.69 11.63 15.05
CA ALA A 829 -24.48 12.75 15.58
C ALA A 829 -23.65 13.99 15.97
N ASP A 830 -22.33 13.85 16.11
CA ASP A 830 -21.42 14.97 16.36
C ASP A 830 -21.11 15.76 15.07
N LEU A 831 -21.32 15.15 13.90
CA LEU A 831 -21.16 15.84 12.62
C LEU A 831 -22.32 16.82 12.39
N PRO A 832 -22.10 17.95 11.69
CA PRO A 832 -23.17 18.85 11.32
C PRO A 832 -24.29 18.15 10.54
N PRO A 833 -25.56 18.58 10.66
CA PRO A 833 -26.66 18.02 9.90
C PRO A 833 -26.40 18.07 8.38
N ARG A 834 -26.94 17.08 7.65
CA ARG A 834 -26.72 16.93 6.20
C ARG A 834 -26.98 18.20 5.38
N ASP A 835 -27.99 18.99 5.75
CA ASP A 835 -28.32 20.23 5.05
C ASP A 835 -27.27 21.33 5.26
N GLU A 836 -26.69 21.40 6.46
CA GLU A 836 -25.59 22.30 6.80
C GLU A 836 -24.32 21.89 6.05
N LEU A 837 -23.96 20.61 6.10
CA LEU A 837 -22.83 20.05 5.32
C LEU A 837 -23.00 20.33 3.83
N SER A 838 -24.20 20.11 3.28
CA SER A 838 -24.50 20.44 1.87
C SER A 838 -24.33 21.94 1.59
N GLY A 839 -24.67 22.80 2.54
CA GLY A 839 -24.40 24.23 2.50
C GLY A 839 -22.90 24.54 2.44
N GLU A 840 -22.10 23.90 3.29
CA GLU A 840 -20.64 24.06 3.32
C GLU A 840 -19.97 23.60 2.02
N VAL A 841 -20.42 22.49 1.43
CA VAL A 841 -19.92 22.03 0.11
C VAL A 841 -20.21 23.08 -0.96
N ARG A 842 -21.40 23.70 -0.97
CA ARG A 842 -21.72 24.79 -1.92
C ARG A 842 -20.87 26.04 -1.67
N GLN A 843 -20.59 26.35 -0.41
CA GLN A 843 -19.69 27.46 -0.08
C GLN A 843 -18.25 27.16 -0.54
N LEU A 844 -17.77 25.92 -0.40
CA LEU A 844 -16.48 25.48 -0.93
C LEU A 844 -16.40 25.71 -2.44
N VAL A 845 -17.42 25.29 -3.20
CA VAL A 845 -17.51 25.57 -4.64
C VAL A 845 -17.41 27.07 -4.91
N THR A 846 -18.20 27.87 -4.20
CA THR A 846 -18.23 29.34 -4.37
C THR A 846 -16.88 29.98 -4.05
N ARG A 847 -16.17 29.51 -3.02
CA ARG A 847 -14.84 30.00 -2.63
C ARG A 847 -13.83 29.70 -3.73
N LEU A 848 -13.80 28.47 -4.23
CA LEU A 848 -12.91 28.07 -5.32
C LEU A 848 -13.19 28.89 -6.59
N GLU A 849 -14.46 29.08 -6.97
CA GLU A 849 -14.83 29.92 -8.12
C GLU A 849 -14.34 31.36 -7.99
N ARG A 850 -14.45 31.97 -6.80
CA ARG A 850 -13.92 33.31 -6.51
C ARG A 850 -12.40 33.33 -6.58
N LEU A 851 -11.73 32.34 -5.97
CA LEU A 851 -10.27 32.25 -5.98
C LEU A 851 -9.70 32.07 -7.38
N ARG A 852 -10.44 31.41 -8.30
CA ARG A 852 -10.00 31.28 -9.70
C ARG A 852 -9.76 32.63 -10.39
N GLN A 853 -10.50 33.66 -9.98
CA GLN A 853 -10.42 35.02 -10.52
C GLN A 853 -9.63 35.99 -9.62
N ALA A 854 -9.29 35.57 -8.40
CA ALA A 854 -8.57 36.41 -7.45
C ALA A 854 -7.17 36.75 -7.94
N ARG A 855 -6.68 37.92 -7.54
CA ARG A 855 -5.31 38.35 -7.84
C ARG A 855 -4.32 37.55 -7.00
N ARG A 856 -3.12 37.32 -7.55
CA ARG A 856 -2.02 36.76 -6.78
C ARG A 856 -1.62 37.75 -5.68
N ALA A 857 -1.21 37.23 -4.54
CA ALA A 857 -0.64 38.03 -3.49
C ALA A 857 0.65 38.72 -3.97
N GLU A 858 0.79 39.98 -3.56
CA GLU A 858 2.02 40.74 -3.64
C GLU A 858 2.84 40.46 -2.38
N THR A 859 4.16 40.70 -2.43
CA THR A 859 4.96 40.65 -1.21
C THR A 859 4.45 41.69 -0.22
N TYR A 860 4.09 41.24 0.97
CA TYR A 860 3.56 42.07 2.04
C TYR A 860 4.36 41.83 3.31
N ASN A 861 4.88 42.91 3.89
CA ASN A 861 5.48 42.92 5.22
C ASN A 861 4.70 43.94 6.03
N GLY A 862 4.01 43.51 7.07
CA GLY A 862 3.16 44.36 7.89
C GLY A 862 2.19 43.54 8.74
N PRO A 863 1.16 44.17 9.31
CA PRO A 863 0.28 43.51 10.26
C PRO A 863 -0.69 42.54 9.58
N VAL A 864 -0.85 41.38 10.21
CA VAL A 864 -1.66 40.27 9.70
C VAL A 864 -2.55 39.72 10.81
N LEU A 865 -3.84 39.62 10.52
CA LEU A 865 -4.83 38.99 11.38
C LEU A 865 -5.08 37.56 10.90
N PHE A 866 -4.79 36.57 11.75
CA PHE A 866 -5.25 35.19 11.55
C PHE A 866 -6.62 35.05 12.21
N GLU A 867 -7.66 34.95 11.39
CA GLU A 867 -9.07 34.98 11.80
C GLU A 867 -9.63 33.55 11.87
N GLY A 868 -10.20 33.21 13.03
CA GLY A 868 -10.90 31.94 13.25
C GLY A 868 -10.07 30.69 12.97
N GLN A 869 -10.48 29.90 11.97
CA GLN A 869 -9.85 28.62 11.62
C GLN A 869 -8.35 28.76 11.31
N ALA A 870 -7.93 29.83 10.62
CA ALA A 870 -6.51 30.07 10.35
C ALA A 870 -5.66 30.22 11.62
N ALA A 871 -6.21 30.79 12.70
CA ALA A 871 -5.47 30.88 13.96
C ALA A 871 -5.27 29.49 14.58
N ALA A 872 -6.28 28.61 14.48
CA ALA A 872 -6.18 27.25 14.97
C ALA A 872 -5.23 26.39 14.11
N GLU A 873 -5.26 26.51 12.78
CA GLU A 873 -4.32 25.85 11.86
C GLU A 873 -2.88 26.30 12.11
N LEU A 874 -2.68 27.61 12.34
CA LEU A 874 -1.38 28.18 12.71
C LEU A 874 -0.86 27.60 14.03
N VAL A 875 -1.73 27.43 15.02
CA VAL A 875 -1.39 26.79 16.31
C VAL A 875 -1.07 25.31 16.11
N ASN A 876 -1.89 24.58 15.36
CA ASN A 876 -1.70 23.16 15.06
C ASN A 876 -0.34 22.90 14.38
N GLN A 877 0.04 23.70 13.38
CA GLN A 877 1.23 23.45 12.57
C GLN A 877 2.53 23.99 13.18
N VAL A 878 2.47 25.06 14.00
CA VAL A 878 3.70 25.72 14.50
C VAL A 878 3.87 25.58 16.01
N LEU A 879 2.83 25.86 16.79
CA LEU A 879 2.95 25.92 18.26
C LEU A 879 2.80 24.54 18.90
N ALA A 880 1.74 23.81 18.56
CA ALA A 880 1.40 22.52 19.18
C ALA A 880 2.52 21.47 19.10
N PRO A 881 3.24 21.28 17.97
CA PRO A 881 4.33 20.31 17.88
C PRO A 881 5.53 20.68 18.76
N ARG A 882 5.60 21.93 19.24
CA ARG A 882 6.64 22.43 20.14
C ARG A 882 6.20 22.45 21.61
N LEU A 883 4.93 22.19 21.90
CA LEU A 883 4.41 22.01 23.25
C LEU A 883 4.56 20.57 23.79
N VAL A 884 5.01 19.65 22.95
CA VAL A 884 5.34 18.27 23.31
C VAL A 884 6.85 18.09 23.35
N ALA A 885 7.38 17.35 24.33
CA ALA A 885 8.81 17.13 24.48
C ALA A 885 9.14 15.64 24.50
N SER A 886 10.07 15.25 23.63
CA SER A 886 10.65 13.91 23.56
C SER A 886 12.12 13.96 23.89
N ARG A 887 12.66 12.86 24.41
CA ARG A 887 14.09 12.74 24.64
C ARG A 887 14.81 12.45 23.32
N ARG A 888 15.97 13.08 23.11
CA ARG A 888 16.85 12.77 21.99
C ARG A 888 17.37 11.33 22.13
N PRO A 889 17.16 10.45 21.12
CA PRO A 889 17.67 9.10 21.16
C PRO A 889 19.20 9.09 20.98
N VAL A 890 19.84 8.11 21.61
CA VAL A 890 21.26 7.82 21.40
C VAL A 890 21.40 7.01 20.11
N SER A 891 22.42 7.28 19.30
CA SER A 891 22.74 6.51 18.10
C SER A 891 24.24 6.27 18.04
N ASP A 892 24.66 5.11 17.53
CA ASP A 892 26.05 4.80 17.19
C ASP A 892 26.37 5.05 15.70
N ASN A 893 25.38 5.41 14.89
CA ASN A 893 25.50 5.65 13.46
C ASN A 893 25.38 7.15 13.14
N PRO A 894 26.37 7.75 12.43
CA PRO A 894 26.34 9.17 12.05
C PRO A 894 25.10 9.60 11.26
N MET A 895 24.53 8.69 10.45
CA MET A 895 23.29 8.95 9.72
C MET A 895 22.12 9.20 10.69
N PHE A 896 21.95 8.33 11.68
CA PHE A 896 20.89 8.44 12.68
C PHE A 896 21.16 9.53 13.72
N GLU A 897 22.40 9.95 13.94
CA GLU A 897 22.70 11.12 14.77
C GLU A 897 22.14 12.42 14.19
N GLY A 898 22.27 12.60 12.87
CA GLY A 898 21.66 13.74 12.16
C GLY A 898 20.14 13.70 12.18
N PHE A 899 19.53 12.51 12.25
CA PHE A 899 18.10 12.38 12.46
C PHE A 899 17.69 12.67 13.91
N ALA A 900 18.48 12.23 14.89
CA ALA A 900 18.19 12.42 16.31
C ALA A 900 18.11 13.91 16.72
N THR A 901 18.72 14.84 15.97
CA THR A 901 18.57 16.29 16.24
C THR A 901 17.15 16.80 16.04
N HIS A 902 16.30 16.12 15.24
CA HIS A 902 14.89 16.48 15.07
C HIS A 902 14.07 16.24 16.34
N PHE A 903 14.62 15.51 17.33
CA PHE A 903 14.01 15.30 18.64
C PHE A 903 14.30 16.44 19.62
N GLU A 904 15.15 17.40 19.26
CA GLU A 904 15.40 18.55 20.11
C GLU A 904 14.22 19.53 20.06
N ASN A 905 13.67 19.83 21.24
CA ASN A 905 12.62 20.84 21.38
C ASN A 905 13.24 22.16 21.88
N PRO A 906 13.17 23.26 21.08
CA PRO A 906 13.74 24.55 21.46
C PRO A 906 13.04 25.24 22.65
N LEU A 907 11.83 24.82 23.01
CA LEU A 907 11.11 25.35 24.17
C LEU A 907 11.52 24.68 25.49
N LEU A 908 12.20 23.54 25.45
CA LEU A 908 12.62 22.83 26.67
C LEU A 908 13.51 23.70 27.56
N ASP A 909 14.40 24.49 26.95
CA ASP A 909 15.33 25.39 27.65
C ASP A 909 14.72 26.75 27.99
N GLN A 910 13.46 26.98 27.58
CA GLN A 910 12.70 28.19 27.83
C GLN A 910 11.65 28.01 28.93
N ILE A 911 11.62 26.89 29.65
CA ILE A 911 10.74 26.70 30.81
C ILE A 911 11.06 27.77 31.86
N GLY A 912 10.03 28.45 32.37
CA GLY A 912 10.13 29.65 33.21
C GLY A 912 10.35 30.95 32.42
N GLY A 913 10.60 30.87 31.11
CA GLY A 913 10.77 31.99 30.20
C GLY A 913 9.47 32.42 29.53
N ARG A 914 9.46 33.65 29.01
CA ARG A 914 8.31 34.18 28.26
C ARG A 914 8.30 33.63 26.83
N VAL A 915 7.23 32.91 26.47
CA VAL A 915 6.99 32.33 25.14
C VAL A 915 5.79 32.92 24.41
N LEU A 916 4.89 33.59 25.14
CA LEU A 916 3.71 34.29 24.61
C LEU A 916 3.58 35.70 25.23
N PRO A 917 2.70 36.57 24.72
CA PRO A 917 2.28 37.78 25.41
C PRO A 917 1.65 37.50 26.77
N LYS A 918 1.79 38.45 27.71
CA LYS A 918 1.34 38.26 29.10
C LYS A 918 -0.17 38.04 29.25
N PHE A 919 -0.96 38.49 28.27
CA PHE A 919 -2.42 38.34 28.29
C PHE A 919 -2.89 36.98 27.76
N LEU A 920 -1.99 36.09 27.31
CA LEU A 920 -2.35 34.77 26.78
C LEU A 920 -1.87 33.64 27.70
N SER A 921 -2.73 32.62 27.84
CA SER A 921 -2.41 31.36 28.52
C SER A 921 -2.80 30.16 27.64
N VAL A 922 -2.14 29.03 27.85
CA VAL A 922 -2.34 27.79 27.09
C VAL A 922 -2.45 26.60 28.04
N THR A 923 -3.51 25.83 27.88
CA THR A 923 -3.81 24.63 28.69
C THR A 923 -4.15 23.48 27.76
N ASP A 924 -3.59 22.30 28.01
CA ASP A 924 -4.06 21.05 27.42
C ASP A 924 -4.98 20.32 28.42
N ASN A 925 -6.21 20.01 28.02
CA ASN A 925 -7.20 19.35 28.89
C ASN A 925 -7.82 18.11 28.23
N PRO A 926 -7.14 16.95 28.29
CA PRO A 926 -7.62 15.71 27.69
C PRO A 926 -8.92 15.18 28.33
N SER A 927 -9.25 15.56 29.56
CA SER A 927 -10.44 15.04 30.27
C SER A 927 -11.78 15.65 29.81
N SER A 928 -11.74 16.71 29.00
CA SER A 928 -12.94 17.42 28.54
C SER A 928 -13.53 16.81 27.26
N GLY A 929 -14.86 16.58 27.24
CA GLY A 929 -15.56 15.98 26.09
C GLY A 929 -16.31 16.97 25.17
N THR A 930 -16.62 18.18 25.65
CA THR A 930 -17.31 19.20 24.85
C THR A 930 -16.90 20.62 25.23
N TYR A 931 -16.88 21.54 24.27
CA TYR A 931 -16.71 22.98 24.49
C TYR A 931 -17.81 23.76 23.77
N ARG A 932 -18.66 24.49 24.51
CA ARG A 932 -19.82 25.24 23.96
C ARG A 932 -20.67 24.39 22.99
N SER A 933 -20.97 23.15 23.39
CA SER A 933 -21.71 22.15 22.60
C SER A 933 -21.01 21.63 21.33
N ARG A 934 -19.72 21.93 21.13
CA ARG A 934 -18.87 21.30 20.10
C ARG A 934 -18.06 20.15 20.71
N PHE A 935 -17.83 19.12 19.92
CA PHE A 935 -17.03 17.94 20.29
C PHE A 935 -15.57 18.33 20.62
N LEU A 936 -15.00 17.66 21.63
CA LEU A 936 -13.57 17.68 21.96
C LEU A 936 -13.01 16.26 21.93
N ALA A 937 -11.81 16.08 21.40
CA ALA A 937 -11.13 14.78 21.29
C ALA A 937 -10.50 14.28 22.62
N GLY A 938 -11.31 14.27 23.69
CA GLY A 938 -10.89 13.90 25.04
C GLY A 938 -10.71 12.40 25.29
N HIS A 939 -9.96 12.06 26.34
CA HIS A 939 -9.76 10.71 26.86
C HIS A 939 -9.43 10.73 28.36
N GLN A 940 -9.70 9.61 29.06
CA GLN A 940 -9.48 9.50 30.51
C GLN A 940 -8.12 8.92 30.90
N VAL A 941 -7.49 8.17 30.00
CA VAL A 941 -6.20 7.51 30.22
C VAL A 941 -5.42 7.50 28.91
N ASP A 942 -4.13 7.79 28.97
CA ASP A 942 -3.25 7.80 27.80
C ASP A 942 -2.78 6.38 27.42
N ASP A 943 -1.95 6.25 26.40
CA ASP A 943 -1.49 4.94 25.91
C ASP A 943 -0.41 4.28 26.77
N ASP A 944 0.12 5.00 27.77
CA ASP A 944 1.02 4.49 28.81
C ASP A 944 0.27 3.97 30.05
N GLY A 945 -1.06 4.12 30.08
CA GLY A 945 -1.89 3.82 31.24
C GLY A 945 -1.85 4.90 32.32
N VAL A 946 -1.36 6.11 32.01
CA VAL A 946 -1.32 7.23 32.94
C VAL A 946 -2.65 8.00 32.85
N PRO A 947 -3.36 8.22 33.98
CA PRO A 947 -4.60 9.00 33.98
C PRO A 947 -4.40 10.40 33.41
N ALA A 948 -5.26 10.76 32.47
CA ALA A 948 -5.21 12.04 31.77
C ALA A 948 -5.60 13.18 32.73
N ARG A 949 -4.92 14.32 32.64
CA ARG A 949 -5.20 15.48 33.50
C ARG A 949 -4.95 16.80 32.78
N GLU A 950 -5.63 17.83 33.25
CA GLU A 950 -5.37 19.20 32.78
C GLU A 950 -3.91 19.59 33.07
N THR A 951 -3.23 20.05 32.03
CA THR A 951 -1.84 20.51 32.09
C THR A 951 -1.76 21.94 31.60
N LYS A 952 -1.44 22.86 32.51
CA LYS A 952 -1.16 24.27 32.17
C LYS A 952 0.22 24.36 31.56
N LEU A 953 0.30 24.67 30.28
CA LEU A 953 1.55 24.73 29.51
C LEU A 953 2.15 26.14 29.52
N VAL A 954 1.30 27.16 29.41
CA VAL A 954 1.72 28.57 29.47
C VAL A 954 0.76 29.34 30.37
N GLU A 955 1.28 30.04 31.38
CA GLU A 955 0.49 30.92 32.26
C GLU A 955 0.95 32.37 32.09
N HIS A 956 0.03 33.25 31.69
CA HIS A 956 0.29 34.68 31.47
C HIS A 956 1.57 34.94 30.67
N GLY A 957 1.72 34.23 29.55
CA GLY A 957 2.86 34.32 28.65
C GLY A 957 4.11 33.53 29.03
N ILE A 958 4.17 32.93 30.23
CA ILE A 958 5.33 32.21 30.75
C ILE A 958 5.14 30.70 30.56
N LEU A 959 6.12 30.03 29.92
CA LEU A 959 6.10 28.58 29.76
C LEU A 959 6.33 27.90 31.11
N THR A 960 5.38 27.09 31.57
CA THR A 960 5.43 26.41 32.87
C THR A 960 5.93 24.97 32.74
N THR A 961 5.53 24.28 31.67
CA THR A 961 5.92 22.88 31.39
C THR A 961 5.67 22.51 29.91
N LEU A 962 5.97 21.27 29.54
CA LEU A 962 5.69 20.67 28.23
C LEU A 962 5.03 19.30 28.43
N LEU A 963 4.29 18.81 27.43
CA LEU A 963 3.68 17.49 27.47
C LEU A 963 4.73 16.41 27.23
N THR A 964 4.75 15.38 28.07
CA THR A 964 5.76 14.30 28.07
C THR A 964 5.12 12.94 28.31
N THR A 965 5.74 11.89 27.78
CA THR A 965 5.38 10.49 28.06
C THR A 965 6.05 10.00 29.34
N ARG A 966 5.98 8.70 29.63
CA ARG A 966 6.80 8.08 30.67
C ARG A 966 8.30 8.08 30.39
N VAL A 967 8.75 8.52 29.21
CA VAL A 967 10.18 8.78 28.93
C VAL A 967 10.49 10.20 29.40
N PRO A 968 11.19 10.38 30.54
CA PRO A 968 11.43 11.70 31.10
C PRO A 968 12.38 12.53 30.23
N VAL A 969 12.23 13.84 30.32
CA VAL A 969 13.11 14.82 29.68
C VAL A 969 13.73 15.74 30.74
N ARG A 970 14.76 16.50 30.37
CA ARG A 970 15.39 17.44 31.30
C ARG A 970 14.37 18.43 31.85
N GLY A 971 14.31 18.58 33.18
CA GLY A 971 13.37 19.48 33.85
C GLY A 971 11.95 18.93 34.06
N ILE A 972 11.58 17.79 33.43
CA ILE A 972 10.25 17.17 33.56
C ILE A 972 10.42 15.67 33.81
N SER A 973 10.33 15.27 35.08
CA SER A 973 10.68 13.92 35.54
C SER A 973 9.52 12.92 35.60
N ARG A 974 8.28 13.37 35.41
CA ARG A 974 7.06 12.54 35.39
C ARG A 974 6.29 12.76 34.11
N SER A 975 5.49 11.77 33.71
CA SER A 975 4.60 11.89 32.58
C SER A 975 3.48 12.90 32.85
N THR A 976 3.03 13.60 31.82
CA THR A 976 1.81 14.44 31.88
C THR A 976 0.53 13.67 31.56
N GLY A 977 0.60 12.37 31.27
CA GLY A 977 -0.56 11.58 30.81
C GLY A 977 -0.97 11.97 29.39
N SER A 978 0.00 12.05 28.48
CA SER A 978 -0.18 12.62 27.14
C SER A 978 0.40 11.73 26.03
N ARG A 979 0.73 10.45 26.31
CA ARG A 979 1.18 9.54 25.24
C ARG A 979 0.00 9.12 24.36
N ARG A 980 0.11 9.36 23.05
CA ARG A 980 -0.80 8.85 22.03
C ARG A 980 0.01 8.29 20.87
N GLY A 981 -0.20 7.02 20.55
CA GLY A 981 0.63 6.30 19.57
C GLY A 981 2.09 6.22 20.00
N ASP A 982 2.98 6.74 19.16
CA ASP A 982 4.42 6.57 19.30
C ASP A 982 5.10 7.65 20.17
N GLY A 983 4.36 8.64 20.66
CA GLY A 983 4.96 9.75 21.41
C GLY A 983 3.98 10.63 22.19
N PRO A 984 4.47 11.75 22.74
CA PRO A 984 3.62 12.73 23.40
C PRO A 984 2.77 13.49 22.36
N ALA A 985 1.50 13.72 22.68
CA ALA A 985 0.57 14.43 21.82
C ALA A 985 -0.27 15.45 22.60
N VAL A 986 -0.60 16.55 21.94
CA VAL A 986 -1.66 17.46 22.42
C VAL A 986 -3.01 16.77 22.26
N SER A 987 -3.96 17.09 23.12
CA SER A 987 -5.33 16.57 23.07
C SER A 987 -6.31 17.71 22.83
N ASN A 988 -6.71 18.42 23.89
CA ASN A 988 -7.59 19.58 23.78
C ASN A 988 -6.80 20.81 24.19
N LEU A 989 -6.28 21.56 23.22
CA LEU A 989 -5.45 22.72 23.47
C LEU A 989 -6.31 24.00 23.51
N LEU A 990 -6.47 24.55 24.70
CA LEU A 990 -7.25 25.77 24.96
C LEU A 990 -6.32 26.97 25.12
N ILE A 991 -6.49 27.97 24.27
CA ILE A 991 -5.80 29.26 24.36
C ILE A 991 -6.79 30.32 24.84
N THR A 992 -6.50 30.94 25.98
CA THR A 992 -7.35 31.96 26.60
C THR A 992 -6.66 33.32 26.63
N THR A 993 -7.47 34.38 26.68
CA THR A 993 -7.00 35.77 26.75
C THR A 993 -7.62 36.49 27.94
N ASP A 994 -6.80 37.20 28.71
CA ASP A 994 -7.24 38.03 29.85
C ASP A 994 -7.80 39.38 29.41
N SER A 995 -7.44 39.84 28.20
CA SER A 995 -7.78 41.17 27.68
C SER A 995 -8.06 41.13 26.16
N GLY A 996 -9.01 40.29 25.74
CA GLY A 996 -9.40 40.16 24.34
C GLY A 996 -10.18 41.36 23.79
N LEU A 997 -10.03 41.63 22.50
CA LEU A 997 -10.84 42.62 21.75
C LEU A 997 -12.03 41.93 21.06
N THR A 998 -13.10 42.68 20.76
CA THR A 998 -14.12 42.17 19.83
C THR A 998 -13.54 42.02 18.41
N ASP A 999 -14.13 41.16 17.58
CA ASP A 999 -13.63 40.93 16.21
C ASP A 999 -13.60 42.22 15.37
N ALA A 1000 -14.56 43.12 15.59
CA ALA A 1000 -14.60 44.43 14.95
C ALA A 1000 -13.46 45.35 15.41
N GLU A 1001 -13.20 45.42 16.73
CA GLU A 1001 -12.08 46.18 17.29
C GLU A 1001 -10.73 45.61 16.83
N LEU A 1002 -10.63 44.30 16.65
CA LEU A 1002 -9.42 43.63 16.15
C LEU A 1002 -9.13 44.03 14.70
N LYS A 1003 -10.15 44.10 13.83
CA LYS A 1003 -10.02 44.63 12.46
C LYS A 1003 -9.65 46.12 12.44
N GLN A 1004 -10.24 46.92 13.32
CA GLN A 1004 -9.84 48.32 13.47
C GLN A 1004 -8.40 48.46 13.97
N ARG A 1005 -7.93 47.57 14.86
CA ARG A 1005 -6.53 47.56 15.32
C ARG A 1005 -5.58 47.16 14.20
N LEU A 1006 -5.94 46.16 13.39
CA LEU A 1006 -5.20 45.79 12.18
C LEU A 1006 -5.00 46.99 11.24
N LEU A 1007 -6.08 47.72 10.94
CA LEU A 1007 -6.03 48.90 10.06
C LEU A 1007 -5.18 50.04 10.64
N ARG A 1008 -5.24 50.27 11.96
CA ARG A 1008 -4.38 51.25 12.63
C ARG A 1008 -2.90 50.89 12.51
N LEU A 1009 -2.54 49.64 12.78
CA LEU A 1009 -1.16 49.16 12.61
C LEU A 1009 -0.72 49.27 11.15
N ALA A 1010 -1.61 48.96 10.21
CA ALA A 1010 -1.30 49.07 8.78
C ALA A 1010 -0.96 50.52 8.41
N ALA A 1011 -1.77 51.48 8.88
CA ALA A 1011 -1.51 52.90 8.67
C ALA A 1011 -0.19 53.37 9.34
N GLU A 1012 0.09 52.93 10.57
CA GLU A 1012 1.35 53.22 11.28
C GLU A 1012 2.57 52.69 10.53
N ARG A 1013 2.43 51.58 9.80
CA ARG A 1013 3.47 50.97 8.93
C ARG A 1013 3.48 51.52 7.49
N GLY A 1014 2.70 52.58 7.22
CA GLY A 1014 2.60 53.19 5.89
C GLY A 1014 1.97 52.28 4.84
N LYS A 1015 1.13 51.32 5.25
CA LYS A 1015 0.41 50.39 4.36
C LYS A 1015 -1.01 50.90 4.11
N ALA A 1016 -1.46 50.75 2.86
CA ALA A 1016 -2.81 51.13 2.47
C ALA A 1016 -3.90 50.15 2.96
N TYR A 1017 -3.51 48.95 3.38
CA TYR A 1017 -4.40 47.88 3.80
C TYR A 1017 -3.70 46.95 4.82
N GLY A 1018 -4.50 46.26 5.63
CA GLY A 1018 -4.08 45.11 6.43
C GLY A 1018 -4.40 43.79 5.71
N ILE A 1019 -3.78 42.68 6.11
CA ILE A 1019 -4.15 41.35 5.59
C ILE A 1019 -4.89 40.55 6.66
N ILE A 1020 -5.98 39.89 6.25
CA ILE A 1020 -6.67 38.88 7.05
C ILE A 1020 -6.47 37.52 6.38
N VAL A 1021 -5.93 36.56 7.12
CA VAL A 1021 -5.80 35.15 6.75
C VAL A 1021 -6.93 34.38 7.42
N ARG A 1022 -7.71 33.63 6.63
CA ARG A 1022 -8.87 32.86 7.11
C ARG A 1022 -8.67 31.35 7.03
N ARG A 1023 -7.81 30.88 6.13
CA ARG A 1023 -7.40 29.47 6.02
C ARG A 1023 -5.95 29.31 5.59
N ILE A 1024 -5.30 28.30 6.16
CA ILE A 1024 -3.97 27.80 5.86
C ILE A 1024 -4.16 26.34 5.42
N ALA A 1025 -3.43 25.91 4.39
CA ALA A 1025 -3.45 24.51 3.99
C ALA A 1025 -2.96 23.64 5.15
N ASN A 1026 -3.73 22.63 5.53
CA ASN A 1026 -3.26 21.59 6.43
C ASN A 1026 -2.78 20.40 5.57
N PRO A 1027 -1.46 20.13 5.53
CA PRO A 1027 -0.94 19.05 4.71
C PRO A 1027 -1.41 17.66 5.18
N ASP A 1028 -1.83 17.52 6.44
CA ASP A 1028 -2.31 16.24 7.00
C ASP A 1028 -3.77 15.94 6.63
N LEU A 1029 -4.49 16.91 6.04
CA LEU A 1029 -5.91 16.78 5.64
C LEU A 1029 -6.11 16.60 4.13
N GLY A 1030 -5.07 16.75 3.32
CA GLY A 1030 -5.13 16.66 1.86
C GLY A 1030 -4.36 15.47 1.32
N ALA A 1031 -4.82 14.91 0.19
CA ALA A 1031 -3.98 13.99 -0.57
C ALA A 1031 -2.72 14.72 -1.05
N VAL A 1032 -1.54 14.16 -0.77
CA VAL A 1032 -0.28 14.64 -1.34
C VAL A 1032 -0.26 14.32 -2.83
N ASP A 1033 -0.73 15.27 -3.65
CA ASP A 1033 -0.76 15.12 -5.11
C ASP A 1033 0.65 15.15 -5.74
N ASP A 1034 1.65 15.67 -5.02
CA ASP A 1034 3.05 15.77 -5.44
C ASP A 1034 4.03 15.29 -4.35
N PRO A 1035 4.51 14.04 -4.44
CA PRO A 1035 5.52 13.48 -3.52
C PRO A 1035 6.82 14.29 -3.45
N MET A 1036 7.17 15.05 -4.49
CA MET A 1036 8.36 15.91 -4.48
C MET A 1036 8.14 17.18 -3.67
N ALA A 1037 6.93 17.74 -3.67
CA ALA A 1037 6.58 18.84 -2.79
C ALA A 1037 6.66 18.40 -1.32
N PHE A 1038 6.19 17.18 -1.03
CA PHE A 1038 6.31 16.56 0.29
C PHE A 1038 7.77 16.37 0.72
N LEU A 1039 8.64 15.84 -0.14
CA LEU A 1039 10.09 15.73 0.17
C LEU A 1039 10.77 17.10 0.37
N ALA A 1040 10.39 18.10 -0.43
CA ALA A 1040 10.90 19.46 -0.27
C ALA A 1040 10.43 20.09 1.06
N GLU A 1041 9.19 19.80 1.48
CA GLU A 1041 8.63 20.22 2.76
C GLU A 1041 9.38 19.58 3.94
N MET A 1042 9.64 18.27 3.88
CA MET A 1042 10.46 17.57 4.89
C MET A 1042 11.87 18.18 5.02
N SER A 1043 12.48 18.58 3.90
CA SER A 1043 13.79 19.26 3.92
C SER A 1043 13.71 20.67 4.51
N ALA A 1044 12.58 21.36 4.38
CA ALA A 1044 12.36 22.69 4.93
C ALA A 1044 12.11 22.64 6.45
N GLU A 1045 11.39 21.63 6.94
CA GLU A 1045 11.17 21.41 8.38
C GLU A 1045 12.48 21.24 9.16
N ALA A 1046 13.50 20.64 8.54
CA ALA A 1046 14.84 20.50 9.12
C ALA A 1046 15.52 21.85 9.44
N SER A 1047 15.07 22.96 8.83
CA SER A 1047 15.57 24.30 9.09
C SER A 1047 14.85 25.04 10.24
N GLY A 1048 13.78 24.47 10.78
CA GLY A 1048 12.99 25.06 11.87
C GLY A 1048 12.04 26.20 11.46
N ALA A 1049 12.04 26.60 10.18
CA ALA A 1049 11.09 27.55 9.61
C ALA A 1049 9.96 26.80 8.89
N THR A 1050 8.71 27.00 9.33
CA THR A 1050 7.54 26.40 8.68
C THR A 1050 7.03 27.34 7.59
N ARG A 1051 6.99 26.86 6.34
CA ARG A 1051 6.34 27.56 5.23
C ARG A 1051 4.83 27.26 5.28
N LEU A 1052 4.01 28.26 5.56
CA LEU A 1052 2.56 28.08 5.69
C LEU A 1052 1.86 28.54 4.41
N ALA A 1053 1.30 27.60 3.65
CA ALA A 1053 0.58 27.90 2.42
C ALA A 1053 -0.80 28.46 2.73
N VAL A 1054 -1.05 29.72 2.39
CA VAL A 1054 -2.33 30.39 2.64
C VAL A 1054 -3.33 30.08 1.53
N THR A 1055 -4.44 29.44 1.88
CA THR A 1055 -5.50 29.04 0.93
C THR A 1055 -6.61 30.07 0.81
N LEU A 1056 -6.84 30.87 1.86
CA LEU A 1056 -7.82 31.97 1.85
C LEU A 1056 -7.32 33.17 2.64
N ALA A 1057 -7.12 34.29 1.95
CA ALA A 1057 -6.82 35.59 2.57
C ALA A 1057 -7.46 36.75 1.81
N VAL A 1058 -7.62 37.87 2.51
CA VAL A 1058 -8.18 39.13 1.96
C VAL A 1058 -7.32 40.33 2.38
N LYS A 1059 -7.25 41.34 1.53
CA LYS A 1059 -6.79 42.69 1.90
C LYS A 1059 -7.98 43.43 2.50
N LEU A 1060 -7.83 43.96 3.72
CA LEU A 1060 -8.83 44.82 4.35
C LEU A 1060 -8.41 46.28 4.23
N PHE A 1061 -9.28 47.10 3.64
CA PHE A 1061 -9.06 48.53 3.45
C PHE A 1061 -9.77 49.37 4.52
N PRO A 1062 -9.35 50.64 4.75
CA PRO A 1062 -9.94 51.51 5.78
C PRO A 1062 -11.43 51.80 5.63
N ASP A 1063 -11.99 51.68 4.41
CA ASP A 1063 -13.42 51.81 4.10
C ASP A 1063 -14.23 50.53 4.38
N GLY A 1064 -13.56 49.46 4.83
CA GLY A 1064 -14.17 48.16 5.13
C GLY A 1064 -14.26 47.21 3.93
N HIS A 1065 -13.79 47.62 2.74
CA HIS A 1065 -13.74 46.75 1.58
C HIS A 1065 -12.72 45.61 1.78
N GLU A 1066 -13.10 44.40 1.37
CA GLU A 1066 -12.23 43.22 1.34
C GLU A 1066 -11.93 42.78 -0.11
N GLU A 1067 -10.64 42.70 -0.47
CA GLU A 1067 -10.19 42.17 -1.76
C GLU A 1067 -9.56 40.77 -1.57
N PRO A 1068 -10.08 39.69 -2.18
CA PRO A 1068 -9.49 38.36 -2.05
C PRO A 1068 -8.14 38.26 -2.74
N ILE A 1069 -7.19 37.61 -2.07
CA ILE A 1069 -5.88 37.28 -2.61
C ILE A 1069 -5.65 35.77 -2.55
N ARG A 1070 -4.87 35.25 -3.50
CA ARG A 1070 -4.46 33.84 -3.56
C ARG A 1070 -2.94 33.71 -3.71
N ASN A 1071 -2.42 32.49 -3.53
CA ASN A 1071 -1.00 32.18 -3.74
C ASN A 1071 -0.07 32.98 -2.84
N ALA A 1072 -0.32 32.95 -1.53
CA ALA A 1072 0.54 33.57 -0.54
C ALA A 1072 1.13 32.49 0.38
N ASP A 1073 2.38 32.65 0.75
CA ASP A 1073 3.01 31.87 1.80
C ASP A 1073 3.43 32.79 2.94
N VAL A 1074 3.18 32.36 4.16
CA VAL A 1074 3.84 32.96 5.32
C VAL A 1074 5.24 32.35 5.41
N SER A 1075 6.25 33.21 5.35
CA SER A 1075 7.67 32.83 5.41
C SER A 1075 8.23 33.14 6.79
N ASP A 1076 9.28 32.40 7.19
CA ASP A 1076 10.05 32.63 8.43
C ASP A 1076 9.20 32.63 9.72
N PHE A 1077 8.08 31.92 9.72
CA PHE A 1077 7.21 31.82 10.89
C PHE A 1077 7.73 30.75 11.85
N THR A 1078 8.01 31.14 13.10
CA THR A 1078 8.55 30.25 14.14
C THR A 1078 7.76 30.42 15.44
N THR A 1079 8.04 29.58 16.45
CA THR A 1079 7.47 29.76 17.79
C THR A 1079 7.81 31.10 18.42
N ALA A 1080 8.96 31.70 18.07
CA ALA A 1080 9.34 33.03 18.56
C ALA A 1080 8.39 34.13 18.05
N THR A 1081 7.80 33.94 16.86
CA THR A 1081 6.85 34.88 16.27
C THR A 1081 5.59 35.03 17.12
N PHE A 1082 5.16 33.99 17.83
CA PHE A 1082 4.01 34.08 18.75
C PHE A 1082 4.22 35.09 19.89
N LYS A 1083 5.47 35.41 20.28
CA LYS A 1083 5.77 36.46 21.28
C LYS A 1083 5.35 37.86 20.80
N GLN A 1084 5.20 38.03 19.49
CA GLN A 1084 4.87 39.29 18.81
C GLN A 1084 3.36 39.48 18.59
N ILE A 1085 2.51 38.58 19.09
CA ILE A 1085 1.06 38.78 19.05
C ILE A 1085 0.72 40.03 19.86
N VAL A 1086 0.07 40.99 19.19
CA VAL A 1086 -0.25 42.31 19.77
C VAL A 1086 -1.68 42.42 20.28
N ALA A 1087 -2.58 41.57 19.79
CA ALA A 1087 -3.96 41.45 20.27
C ALA A 1087 -4.56 40.09 19.92
N ALA A 1088 -5.58 39.68 20.66
CA ALA A 1088 -6.37 38.49 20.40
C ALA A 1088 -7.87 38.80 20.55
N SER A 1089 -8.73 38.04 19.88
CA SER A 1089 -10.19 38.20 20.01
C SER A 1089 -10.74 37.62 21.33
N GLN A 1090 -11.90 38.12 21.74
CA GLN A 1090 -12.75 37.49 22.78
C GLN A 1090 -13.49 36.25 22.24
N SER A 1091 -13.80 36.26 20.94
CA SER A 1091 -14.34 35.10 20.25
C SER A 1091 -13.28 34.00 20.18
N GLN A 1092 -13.71 32.74 20.22
CA GLN A 1092 -12.84 31.57 20.07
C GLN A 1092 -13.43 30.64 19.03
N THR A 1093 -12.56 30.07 18.21
CA THR A 1093 -12.90 29.03 17.24
C THR A 1093 -12.51 27.67 17.80
N VAL A 1094 -13.39 26.70 17.62
CA VAL A 1094 -13.12 25.28 17.87
C VAL A 1094 -12.77 24.65 16.53
N TYR A 1095 -11.60 24.01 16.45
CA TYR A 1095 -11.13 23.32 15.26
C TYR A 1095 -10.53 21.99 15.67
N THR A 1096 -11.00 20.90 15.09
CA THR A 1096 -10.45 19.55 15.31
C THR A 1096 -9.70 19.14 14.06
N ALA A 1097 -8.49 18.62 14.23
CA ALA A 1097 -7.67 18.14 13.14
C ALA A 1097 -6.75 17.01 13.63
N PRO A 1098 -6.22 16.19 12.71
CA PRO A 1098 -5.11 15.30 13.03
C PRO A 1098 -3.96 16.07 13.68
N PHE A 1099 -3.33 15.44 14.67
CA PHE A 1099 -2.08 15.91 15.24
C PHE A 1099 -1.01 14.86 14.97
N GLU A 1100 -0.01 15.24 14.19
CA GLU A 1100 1.24 14.50 14.11
C GLU A 1100 2.30 15.28 14.89
N GLY A 1101 2.81 14.70 15.98
CA GLY A 1101 4.04 15.21 16.59
C GLY A 1101 5.17 15.15 15.56
N GLY A 1102 6.20 15.99 15.68
CA GLY A 1102 7.30 16.08 14.69
C GLY A 1102 8.04 14.75 14.38
N HIS A 1103 7.80 13.69 15.17
CA HIS A 1103 8.28 12.32 14.92
C HIS A 1103 7.38 11.50 13.97
N GLY A 1104 6.06 11.67 14.06
CA GLY A 1104 5.07 10.84 13.36
C GLY A 1104 5.08 11.05 11.85
N ARG A 1105 5.21 12.29 11.40
CA ARG A 1105 5.21 12.68 9.98
C ARG A 1105 6.33 12.02 9.18
N PHE A 1106 7.53 11.94 9.75
CA PHE A 1106 8.68 11.30 9.10
C PHE A 1106 8.54 9.77 9.04
N PHE A 1107 8.24 9.11 10.15
CA PHE A 1107 8.14 7.65 10.19
C PHE A 1107 6.89 7.14 9.45
N GLY A 1108 5.78 7.87 9.48
CA GLY A 1108 4.59 7.61 8.67
C GLY A 1108 4.90 7.70 7.17
N ALA A 1109 5.65 8.71 6.74
CA ALA A 1109 6.06 8.84 5.35
C ALA A 1109 7.11 7.82 4.90
N PHE A 1110 8.08 7.50 5.76
CA PHE A 1110 9.10 6.49 5.49
C PHE A 1110 8.51 5.08 5.44
N SER A 1111 7.58 4.76 6.35
CA SER A 1111 6.83 3.50 6.34
C SER A 1111 5.85 3.41 5.17
N GLY A 1112 5.18 4.50 4.79
CA GLY A 1112 4.38 4.57 3.55
C GLY A 1112 5.23 4.39 2.29
N PHE A 1113 6.46 4.92 2.28
CA PHE A 1113 7.42 4.79 1.18
C PHE A 1113 7.91 3.35 1.00
N ILE A 1114 8.16 2.61 2.09
CA ILE A 1114 8.56 1.19 2.03
C ILE A 1114 7.35 0.25 1.89
N GLY A 1115 6.23 0.60 2.52
CA GLY A 1115 5.00 -0.20 2.65
C GLY A 1115 4.14 -0.28 1.39
N GLY A 1116 4.45 0.50 0.34
CA GLY A 1116 3.82 0.39 -0.99
C GLY A 1116 3.95 -0.99 -1.66
N LEU A 1117 4.73 -1.90 -1.09
CA LEU A 1117 4.90 -3.29 -1.53
C LEU A 1117 4.05 -4.31 -0.75
N SER A 1118 3.32 -3.89 0.29
CA SER A 1118 2.43 -4.77 1.07
C SER A 1118 1.02 -4.20 1.16
N GLU A 1119 0.09 -4.77 0.40
CA GLU A 1119 -1.34 -4.63 0.69
C GLU A 1119 -1.64 -5.27 2.06
N GLY A 1120 -1.72 -4.44 3.10
CA GLY A 1120 -2.04 -4.92 4.45
C GLY A 1120 -1.74 -3.95 5.59
N PHE A 1121 -0.92 -2.92 5.37
CA PHE A 1121 -0.74 -1.87 6.39
C PHE A 1121 -1.88 -0.85 6.27
N GLU A 1122 -3.00 -1.14 6.94
CA GLU A 1122 -4.08 -0.16 7.08
C GLU A 1122 -3.75 0.75 8.27
N PRO A 1123 -3.48 2.06 8.05
CA PRO A 1123 -3.20 2.97 9.15
C PRO A 1123 -4.38 2.96 10.15
N GLY A 1124 -4.06 2.90 11.45
CA GLY A 1124 -5.05 3.04 12.52
C GLY A 1124 -5.68 4.44 12.53
N PRO A 1125 -6.61 4.73 13.46
CA PRO A 1125 -7.16 6.08 13.58
C PRO A 1125 -6.03 7.11 13.75
N GLN A 1126 -6.06 8.15 12.94
CA GLN A 1126 -5.20 9.32 13.16
C GLN A 1126 -5.64 9.98 14.48
N TYR A 1127 -4.69 10.20 15.38
CA TYR A 1127 -4.98 10.89 16.63
C TYR A 1127 -5.37 12.34 16.33
N THR A 1128 -6.59 12.72 16.70
CA THR A 1128 -7.07 14.10 16.53
C THR A 1128 -6.82 14.90 17.80
N ALA A 1129 -6.55 16.19 17.60
CA ALA A 1129 -6.50 17.18 18.65
C ALA A 1129 -7.53 18.27 18.35
N THR A 1130 -8.13 18.83 19.41
CA THR A 1130 -9.05 19.95 19.31
C THR A 1130 -8.39 21.23 19.82
N TYR A 1131 -8.45 22.28 19.01
CA TYR A 1131 -7.87 23.59 19.27
C TYR A 1131 -8.99 24.58 19.53
N VAL A 1132 -8.98 25.20 20.72
CA VAL A 1132 -9.89 26.29 21.09
C VAL A 1132 -9.07 27.57 21.14
N VAL A 1133 -9.11 28.35 20.06
CA VAL A 1133 -8.12 29.42 19.82
C VAL A 1133 -8.84 30.73 19.46
N PRO A 1134 -8.44 31.88 20.03
CA PRO A 1134 -8.92 33.18 19.59
C PRO A 1134 -8.27 33.58 18.25
N SER A 1135 -8.91 34.46 17.49
CA SER A 1135 -8.24 35.12 16.37
C SER A 1135 -7.04 35.93 16.89
N ILE A 1136 -5.90 35.88 16.20
CA ILE A 1136 -4.66 36.51 16.65
C ILE A 1136 -4.14 37.54 15.64
N LEU A 1137 -3.78 38.72 16.15
CA LEU A 1137 -3.20 39.81 15.37
C LEU A 1137 -1.71 39.92 15.65
N LEU A 1138 -0.92 39.87 14.59
CA LEU A 1138 0.52 40.10 14.60
C LEU A 1138 0.85 41.42 13.92
N ASP A 1139 1.84 42.14 14.44
CA ASP A 1139 2.23 43.47 13.94
C ASP A 1139 3.07 43.41 12.67
N ASP A 1140 3.91 42.39 12.53
CA ASP A 1140 4.79 42.24 11.36
C ASP A 1140 4.91 40.77 10.95
N VAL A 1141 4.35 40.46 9.78
CA VAL A 1141 4.42 39.13 9.16
C VAL A 1141 4.72 39.31 7.68
N SER A 1142 5.66 38.50 7.18
CA SER A 1142 6.03 38.46 5.77
C SER A 1142 5.20 37.44 5.02
N LEU A 1143 4.35 37.94 4.11
CA LEU A 1143 3.70 37.13 3.08
C LEU A 1143 4.46 37.30 1.78
N THR A 1144 4.92 36.18 1.23
CA THR A 1144 5.61 36.15 -0.05
C THR A 1144 4.79 35.36 -1.07
N ARG A 1145 5.10 35.60 -2.35
CA ARG A 1145 4.55 34.79 -3.43
C ARG A 1145 5.41 33.53 -3.59
N PRO A 1146 4.83 32.33 -3.61
CA PRO A 1146 5.53 31.12 -4.01
C PRO A 1146 6.28 31.31 -5.33
N SER A 1147 7.55 30.91 -5.37
CA SER A 1147 8.34 30.83 -6.61
C SER A 1147 7.92 29.61 -7.43
N GLY A 1148 8.03 29.71 -8.77
CA GLY A 1148 7.72 28.62 -9.69
C GLY A 1148 6.72 29.00 -10.79
N GLU A 1149 6.73 28.21 -11.85
CA GLU A 1149 5.77 28.33 -12.95
C GLU A 1149 4.51 27.53 -12.64
N ALA A 1150 3.35 28.09 -12.98
CA ALA A 1150 2.09 27.36 -12.84
C ALA A 1150 1.92 26.38 -14.01
N PRO A 1151 1.36 25.17 -13.77
CA PRO A 1151 1.00 24.27 -14.84
C PRO A 1151 0.00 24.92 -15.80
N LYS A 1152 0.01 24.49 -17.06
CA LYS A 1152 -0.99 24.95 -18.04
C LYS A 1152 -2.40 24.52 -17.64
N LEU A 1153 -3.39 25.31 -18.05
CA LEU A 1153 -4.82 24.97 -17.95
C LEU A 1153 -5.15 23.64 -18.64
N PRO A 1154 -6.25 22.96 -18.28
CA PRO A 1154 -6.67 21.75 -18.98
C PRO A 1154 -6.93 22.06 -20.44
N VAL A 1155 -6.50 21.18 -21.32
CA VAL A 1155 -6.58 21.39 -22.77
C VAL A 1155 -8.03 21.38 -23.27
N ALA A 1156 -8.88 20.61 -22.60
CA ALA A 1156 -10.28 20.46 -22.93
C ALA A 1156 -11.16 20.83 -21.73
N SER A 1157 -12.32 21.43 -22.00
CA SER A 1157 -13.37 21.57 -20.98
C SER A 1157 -13.93 20.19 -20.57
N PRO A 1158 -14.47 20.06 -19.34
CA PRO A 1158 -15.04 18.81 -18.88
C PRO A 1158 -16.23 18.32 -19.71
N PRO A 1159 -16.40 16.99 -19.86
CA PRO A 1159 -17.39 16.41 -20.75
C PRO A 1159 -18.87 16.67 -20.40
N TRP A 1160 -19.20 17.09 -19.17
CA TRP A 1160 -20.58 17.34 -18.70
C TRP A 1160 -21.02 18.81 -18.75
N VAL A 1161 -20.23 19.72 -19.34
CA VAL A 1161 -20.48 21.17 -19.40
C VAL A 1161 -21.69 21.58 -20.27
N LYS A 1162 -22.34 20.66 -20.99
CA LYS A 1162 -23.41 20.99 -21.97
C LYS A 1162 -24.71 21.62 -21.41
N ILE A 1163 -24.79 22.01 -20.13
CA ILE A 1163 -26.00 22.56 -19.51
C ILE A 1163 -26.04 24.10 -19.41
N ARG A 1164 -24.95 24.85 -19.66
CA ARG A 1164 -24.98 26.33 -19.57
C ARG A 1164 -25.10 27.11 -20.89
N GLN A 1165 -24.92 26.50 -22.06
CA GLN A 1165 -24.89 27.24 -23.34
C GLN A 1165 -26.24 27.42 -24.06
N THR A 1166 -27.37 27.04 -23.45
CA THR A 1166 -28.72 27.25 -24.04
C THR A 1166 -29.55 28.35 -23.37
N ARG A 1167 -28.96 29.18 -22.50
CA ARG A 1167 -29.63 30.38 -21.96
C ARG A 1167 -28.79 31.64 -22.18
N SER A 1168 -28.60 31.99 -23.44
CA SER A 1168 -28.32 33.35 -23.87
C SER A 1168 -28.71 33.49 -25.35
N PHE A 1169 -29.99 33.80 -25.57
CA PHE A 1169 -30.49 34.58 -26.70
C PHE A 1169 -31.45 35.61 -26.15
#